data_AF-A0A0D1Y2I0-F1
#
_entry.id   AF-A0A0D1Y2I0-F1
#
_cell.length_a   1.000
_cell.length_b   1.000
_cell.length_c   1.000
_cell.angle_alpha   90.00
_cell.angle_beta   90.00
_cell.angle_gamma   90.00
#
_symmetry.space_group_name_H-M   'P 1'
#
loop_
_entity.id
_entity.type
_entity.pdbx_description
1 polymer ?
#
loop_
_entity_poly.entity_id
_entity_poly.type
_entity_poly.pdbx_seq_one_letter_code
_entity_poly.pdbx_strand_id
1 'polypeptide(L)'
;MTTKEQEKAARYIAQLEQARCTAQWDQIPELTRKVLKHAPQRKCLVLTAQTESQVANYEPSNERPSTAGTTGSVTTSTLAKLIPPLLAAIEDEQTYAEDAFQATVCLGWIHWVLHEPQLAIARLPKDIAHEVNNVTNGLPPQQKYGSWLAVCAVKAAYIKGFSQEKTLGPLEGLETYTSMLPFLLEHPLTLGSYNPELRLWAERLLSRMVAVAMKSKPLGEWMELEKMLQMFHLWISLFKVSSTSGSKDPHIRVPPSMIELGSEVDYSRWDVWMSYYDTLSEILLRGYIYAPTYSDKKPDLVFTPDGMDETQYLASRLRQRSELKQVEASIETKLLEETRFPKSTERNSRVERWVDAVMQNWRILCGPSWTDDELGEGGKDAIARGVLDILYRAATKSFHSTQILRYLFNVHAYVAEFDLAFKAFDTYVELVQKGKDREDKTGEPDYSLDNDDTTLHTVSSAIRLLCRYGDRKDVEKSRDVAQKLQVWLQRATAEAEAQESADHTASVPVHVPVSPQSVAEAYTALGICEATWARLTYDAPSRNVHQQKAVDLFKTSLKVAFGNEPDLDTSFQLALVLAETRELSPAIKVVKQAMSRPARGDFLSPLTNNGSTNSMQRSESTNYIRERKLVPFWHLLTLLLTAKSDLPTAARTSNAAFEQFEDYSVLFGPQSNFKSEHLQELELTEKEGASRPKGLVDRMNLYEKEGIIQVKVTQIALKEELQNATDAVESSAELLALYARLFGDPRAEAKTTSKINTSRAPKSAVGSLRQSVFSRIGRSRSRHGEERRESVPSVPSVPGTRQPSIATTNAPTIQVTNEDGSMSRSQSKSGFGRSRSQHSVARSKSHAGTSTPRRSTSHGRLQKRSESQSRKSVESMPRQSTEQVQNGMATSVDYPVVAVSSKNSPPVGSENKVSNFSLPRPPTTSADSPSPIQFLKDVANSLDPISEPFPSGKSDQIPKQNLRPPVPHSSMVNMTPEPLFPFVQERRHKMSLLVELWLFIAGLYTRAGVYDDAKAAVEEAAELVGEMEADFPKEDSGAKTFATKGWGGGKSVEELWGDVWTARGNLFAAQEQPYDAMAQFEKALSHFPDHPTAIVGLSEILLDIATSKIPPEAPEPPLFPDTSSATPKSSAAAPPTNAPSTSPEELNRLAARDRAYGLLSSLTKLGTGWDYSEAWFALAKCYEMSGQVEKAKEVLWWCVELEDTRPIRAWSCVKAMGQ
;
A
#
# COMPACT_ATOMS: atom_id res chain seq x y z
N MET A 1 66.49 21.02 -33.95
CA MET A 1 65.40 20.45 -34.78
C MET A 1 64.75 21.58 -35.55
N THR A 2 64.26 21.31 -36.75
CA THR A 2 63.39 22.24 -37.49
C THR A 2 61.98 22.22 -36.89
N THR A 3 61.22 23.31 -37.05
CA THR A 3 59.83 23.41 -36.56
C THR A 3 58.95 22.26 -37.08
N LYS A 4 59.13 21.88 -38.35
CA LYS A 4 58.44 20.76 -39.00
C LYS A 4 58.78 19.37 -38.41
N GLU A 5 59.88 19.23 -37.67
CA GLU A 5 60.20 18.00 -36.95
C GLU A 5 59.56 17.98 -35.56
N GLN A 6 59.55 19.12 -34.87
CA GLN A 6 58.86 19.28 -33.58
C GLN A 6 57.35 19.09 -33.72
N GLU A 7 56.74 19.61 -34.80
CA GLU A 7 55.34 19.31 -35.14
C GLU A 7 55.08 17.81 -35.35
N LYS A 8 55.99 17.08 -36.01
CA LYS A 8 55.84 15.63 -36.24
C LYS A 8 55.98 14.85 -34.96
N ALA A 9 56.93 15.22 -34.10
CA ALA A 9 57.09 14.65 -32.76
C ALA A 9 55.81 14.80 -31.94
N ALA A 10 55.27 16.02 -31.84
CA ALA A 10 54.03 16.31 -31.12
C ALA A 10 52.83 15.50 -31.66
N ARG A 11 52.68 15.41 -32.99
CA ARG A 11 51.61 14.61 -33.62
C ARG A 11 51.71 13.12 -33.30
N TYR A 12 52.91 12.53 -33.30
CA TYR A 12 53.08 11.11 -32.95
C TYR A 12 52.91 10.84 -31.45
N ILE A 13 53.27 11.78 -30.57
CA ILE A 13 53.01 11.67 -29.13
C ILE A 13 51.50 11.72 -28.87
N ALA A 14 50.76 12.65 -29.48
CA ALA A 14 49.30 12.72 -29.37
C ALA A 14 48.60 11.46 -29.93
N GLN A 15 49.11 10.86 -31.01
CA GLN A 15 48.59 9.58 -31.52
C GLN A 15 48.88 8.41 -30.57
N LEU A 16 50.06 8.36 -29.94
CA LEU A 16 50.40 7.36 -28.93
C LEU A 16 49.51 7.49 -27.69
N GLU A 17 49.26 8.72 -27.24
CA GLU A 17 48.36 9.02 -26.13
C GLU A 17 46.91 8.59 -26.46
N GLN A 18 46.40 8.96 -27.64
CA GLN A 18 45.08 8.54 -28.11
C GLN A 18 44.94 7.01 -28.19
N ALA A 19 45.96 6.30 -28.69
CA ALA A 19 45.93 4.84 -28.78
C ALA A 19 45.89 4.17 -27.39
N ARG A 20 46.63 4.70 -26.40
CA ARG A 20 46.54 4.26 -25.00
C ARG A 20 45.14 4.53 -24.43
N CYS A 21 44.63 5.75 -24.53
CA CYS A 21 43.29 6.13 -24.04
C CYS A 21 42.15 5.27 -24.63
N THR A 22 42.29 4.82 -25.88
CA THR A 22 41.29 4.01 -26.61
C THR A 22 41.53 2.50 -26.53
N ALA A 23 42.46 2.04 -25.68
CA ALA A 23 42.86 0.64 -25.51
C ALA A 23 43.32 -0.06 -26.83
N GLN A 24 43.87 0.70 -27.77
CA GLN A 24 44.37 0.20 -29.06
C GLN A 24 45.81 -0.32 -28.95
N TRP A 25 46.01 -1.28 -28.04
CA TRP A 25 47.33 -1.79 -27.64
C TRP A 25 48.17 -2.29 -28.83
N ASP A 26 47.54 -2.89 -29.85
CA ASP A 26 48.20 -3.36 -31.09
C ASP A 26 48.98 -2.27 -31.86
N GLN A 27 48.56 -1.00 -31.76
CA GLN A 27 49.19 0.10 -32.49
C GLN A 27 50.40 0.70 -31.75
N ILE A 28 50.50 0.45 -30.44
CA ILE A 28 51.51 1.05 -29.56
C ILE A 28 52.95 0.66 -29.96
N PRO A 29 53.27 -0.59 -30.34
CA PRO A 29 54.60 -0.95 -30.85
C PRO A 29 55.04 -0.13 -32.09
N GLU A 30 54.11 0.21 -32.99
CA GLU A 30 54.43 0.98 -34.20
C GLU A 30 54.48 2.49 -33.91
N LEU A 31 53.62 3.00 -33.03
CA LEU A 31 53.60 4.38 -32.57
C LEU A 31 54.82 4.73 -31.71
N THR A 32 55.21 3.87 -30.77
CA THR A 32 56.42 4.05 -29.95
C THR A 32 57.69 4.07 -30.81
N ARG A 33 57.77 3.24 -31.87
CA ARG A 33 58.84 3.33 -32.87
C ARG A 33 58.87 4.67 -33.62
N LYS A 34 57.70 5.25 -33.93
CA LYS A 34 57.60 6.59 -34.56
C LYS A 34 58.00 7.70 -33.60
N VAL A 35 57.56 7.63 -32.34
CA VAL A 35 57.96 8.57 -31.27
C VAL A 35 59.47 8.50 -31.02
N LEU A 36 60.06 7.32 -30.83
CA LEU A 36 61.50 7.16 -30.62
C LEU A 36 62.35 7.74 -31.77
N LYS A 37 61.85 7.68 -33.01
CA LYS A 37 62.52 8.26 -34.19
C LYS A 37 62.44 9.80 -34.26
N HIS A 38 61.39 10.41 -33.73
CA HIS A 38 61.12 11.85 -33.88
C HIS A 38 61.27 12.66 -32.58
N ALA A 39 61.24 12.01 -31.43
CA ALA A 39 61.48 12.54 -30.09
C ALA A 39 62.39 11.57 -29.29
N PRO A 40 63.63 11.32 -29.73
CA PRO A 40 64.56 10.38 -29.08
C PRO A 40 64.92 10.74 -27.62
N GLN A 41 64.53 11.93 -27.15
CA GLN A 41 64.63 12.37 -25.77
C GLN A 41 63.51 11.84 -24.85
N ARG A 42 62.30 11.54 -25.34
CA ARG A 42 61.18 10.98 -24.53
C ARG A 42 61.32 9.45 -24.38
N LYS A 43 62.47 8.98 -23.89
CA LYS A 43 62.76 7.54 -23.76
C LYS A 43 61.89 6.87 -22.71
N CYS A 44 61.64 7.55 -21.60
CA CYS A 44 60.85 7.04 -20.50
C CYS A 44 59.38 6.80 -20.93
N LEU A 45 58.76 7.73 -21.69
CA LEU A 45 57.46 7.51 -22.35
C LEU A 45 57.43 6.27 -23.26
N VAL A 46 58.45 6.12 -24.10
CA VAL A 46 58.54 5.01 -25.08
C VAL A 46 58.60 3.66 -24.38
N LEU A 47 59.45 3.52 -23.35
CA LEU A 47 59.55 2.29 -22.57
C LEU A 47 58.28 2.01 -21.75
N THR A 48 57.68 3.06 -21.18
CA THR A 48 56.44 2.96 -20.41
C THR A 48 55.31 2.41 -21.26
N ALA A 49 55.03 3.01 -22.43
CA ALA A 49 53.95 2.55 -23.30
C ALA A 49 54.19 1.13 -23.86
N GLN A 50 55.45 0.76 -24.15
CA GLN A 50 55.79 -0.61 -24.54
C GLN A 50 55.60 -1.62 -23.40
N THR A 51 55.84 -1.21 -22.16
CA THR A 51 55.61 -2.04 -20.96
C THR A 51 54.11 -2.16 -20.66
N GLU A 52 53.35 -1.06 -20.68
CA GLU A 52 51.88 -1.06 -20.53
C GLU A 52 51.20 -1.99 -21.55
N SER A 53 51.64 -1.98 -22.81
CA SER A 53 51.13 -2.87 -23.86
C SER A 53 51.41 -4.35 -23.60
N GLN A 54 52.47 -4.68 -22.86
CA GLN A 54 52.76 -6.07 -22.46
C GLN A 54 51.98 -6.47 -21.20
N VAL A 55 51.74 -5.54 -20.27
CA VAL A 55 50.90 -5.77 -19.08
C VAL A 55 49.42 -5.91 -19.46
N ALA A 56 48.93 -5.10 -20.42
CA ALA A 56 47.55 -5.17 -20.93
C ALA A 56 47.23 -6.52 -21.58
N ASN A 57 48.21 -7.14 -22.24
CA ASN A 57 48.07 -8.38 -22.99
C ASN A 57 48.52 -9.63 -22.18
N TYR A 58 48.66 -9.53 -20.86
CA TYR A 58 49.15 -10.60 -19.99
C TYR A 58 48.02 -11.50 -19.47
N GLU A 59 47.99 -12.76 -19.92
CA GLU A 59 47.11 -13.80 -19.38
C GLU A 59 47.85 -14.71 -18.38
N PRO A 60 47.46 -14.75 -17.08
CA PRO A 60 48.07 -15.64 -16.09
C PRO A 60 47.93 -17.14 -16.40
N SER A 61 46.95 -17.52 -17.23
CA SER A 61 46.62 -18.89 -17.60
C SER A 61 47.67 -19.59 -18.49
N ASN A 62 48.55 -18.84 -19.15
CA ASN A 62 49.57 -19.41 -20.04
C ASN A 62 50.80 -19.97 -19.29
N GLU A 63 51.06 -19.56 -18.04
CA GLU A 63 52.13 -20.13 -17.21
C GLU A 63 51.67 -21.45 -16.54
N ARG A 64 51.49 -22.48 -17.38
CA ARG A 64 51.04 -23.83 -16.96
C ARG A 64 52.05 -24.44 -15.96
N PRO A 65 51.63 -24.82 -14.73
CA PRO A 65 52.55 -25.39 -13.74
C PRO A 65 53.03 -26.77 -14.20
N SER A 66 54.31 -26.87 -14.57
CA SER A 66 54.93 -28.13 -14.98
C SER A 66 55.09 -29.07 -13.78
N THR A 67 54.32 -30.16 -13.77
CA THR A 67 54.43 -31.23 -12.76
C THR A 67 55.67 -32.10 -13.00
N ALA A 68 56.85 -31.54 -12.73
CA ALA A 68 58.13 -32.25 -12.65
C ALA A 68 58.99 -31.59 -11.57
N GLY A 69 59.26 -32.30 -10.48
CA GLY A 69 60.02 -31.76 -9.35
C GLY A 69 61.51 -31.62 -9.67
N THR A 70 62.02 -30.39 -9.73
CA THR A 70 63.45 -30.10 -9.68
C THR A 70 63.67 -28.84 -8.84
N THR A 71 64.64 -28.89 -7.94
CA THR A 71 64.91 -27.81 -6.97
C THR A 71 65.53 -26.58 -7.62
N GLY A 72 65.03 -25.39 -7.29
CA GLY A 72 65.82 -24.16 -7.35
C GLY A 72 65.83 -23.39 -8.68
N SER A 73 64.67 -23.18 -9.31
CA SER A 73 64.51 -22.07 -10.25
C SER A 73 63.11 -21.46 -10.15
N VAL A 74 63.02 -20.18 -9.77
CA VAL A 74 61.78 -19.43 -9.85
C VAL A 74 61.53 -19.11 -11.32
N THR A 75 60.38 -19.54 -11.84
CA THR A 75 59.89 -19.10 -13.16
C THR A 75 59.59 -17.60 -13.08
N THR A 76 60.58 -16.79 -13.45
CA THR A 76 60.43 -15.34 -13.49
C THR A 76 59.44 -14.96 -14.57
N SER A 77 58.22 -14.60 -14.15
CA SER A 77 57.14 -14.13 -15.02
C SER A 77 57.70 -13.12 -16.03
N THR A 78 57.19 -13.18 -17.25
CA THR A 78 57.69 -12.33 -18.34
C THR A 78 57.60 -10.83 -18.01
N LEU A 79 56.63 -10.41 -17.19
CA LEU A 79 56.50 -9.03 -16.71
C LEU A 79 57.60 -8.62 -15.71
N ALA A 80 58.07 -9.53 -14.85
CA ALA A 80 59.09 -9.22 -13.84
C ALA A 80 60.43 -8.79 -14.46
N LYS A 81 60.71 -9.21 -15.71
CA LYS A 81 61.89 -8.83 -16.48
C LYS A 81 61.83 -7.38 -17.00
N LEU A 82 60.65 -6.76 -16.99
CA LEU A 82 60.44 -5.36 -17.40
C LEU A 82 60.69 -4.38 -16.25
N ILE A 83 60.73 -4.85 -15.00
CA ILE A 83 60.92 -4.01 -13.80
C ILE A 83 62.28 -3.28 -13.77
N PRO A 84 63.45 -3.96 -13.95
CA PRO A 84 64.74 -3.25 -13.86
C PRO A 84 64.96 -2.17 -14.95
N PRO A 85 64.62 -2.40 -16.24
CA PRO A 85 64.68 -1.34 -17.24
C PRO A 85 63.76 -0.14 -16.93
N LEU A 86 62.56 -0.40 -16.41
CA LEU A 86 61.61 0.66 -16.07
C LEU A 86 62.08 1.49 -14.87
N LEU A 87 62.70 0.87 -13.87
CA LEU A 87 63.33 1.56 -12.74
C LEU A 87 64.46 2.50 -13.20
N ALA A 88 65.39 2.00 -14.02
CA ALA A 88 66.47 2.83 -14.56
C ALA A 88 65.92 4.02 -15.37
N ALA A 89 64.85 3.82 -16.15
CA ALA A 89 64.21 4.89 -16.91
C ALA A 89 63.45 5.92 -16.05
N ILE A 90 63.09 5.58 -14.80
CA ILE A 90 62.56 6.55 -13.82
C ILE A 90 63.70 7.35 -13.19
N GLU A 91 64.81 6.70 -12.84
CA GLU A 91 65.98 7.33 -12.23
C GLU A 91 66.75 8.27 -13.19
N ASP A 92 66.78 7.95 -14.49
CA ASP A 92 67.39 8.76 -15.55
C ASP A 92 66.54 9.98 -15.98
N GLU A 93 65.21 9.98 -15.77
CA GLU A 93 64.28 10.95 -16.38
C GLU A 93 64.12 12.23 -15.54
N GLN A 94 65.06 13.17 -15.72
CA GLN A 94 65.07 14.47 -15.05
C GLN A 94 64.45 15.61 -15.89
N THR A 95 63.98 15.36 -17.12
CA THR A 95 63.49 16.41 -18.03
C THR A 95 61.96 16.45 -18.12
N TYR A 96 61.31 15.28 -18.10
CA TYR A 96 59.87 15.14 -18.26
C TYR A 96 59.24 14.42 -17.06
N ALA A 97 58.93 15.16 -15.99
CA ALA A 97 58.28 14.62 -14.78
C ALA A 97 56.99 13.85 -15.08
N GLU A 98 56.28 14.22 -16.15
CA GLU A 98 55.12 13.49 -16.67
C GLU A 98 55.46 12.03 -17.06
N ASP A 99 56.59 11.81 -17.74
CA ASP A 99 57.02 10.47 -18.16
C ASP A 99 57.42 9.62 -16.95
N ALA A 100 58.18 10.20 -16.02
CA ALA A 100 58.58 9.54 -14.78
C ALA A 100 57.37 9.15 -13.91
N PHE A 101 56.34 9.99 -13.85
CA PHE A 101 55.07 9.66 -13.18
C PHE A 101 54.35 8.51 -13.89
N GLN A 102 54.17 8.57 -15.22
CA GLN A 102 53.53 7.50 -15.98
C GLN A 102 54.27 6.15 -15.82
N ALA A 103 55.61 6.18 -15.87
CA ALA A 103 56.46 5.02 -15.63
C ALA A 103 56.28 4.44 -14.22
N THR A 104 56.19 5.29 -13.20
CA THR A 104 55.95 4.91 -11.81
C THR A 104 54.58 4.24 -11.65
N VAL A 105 53.52 4.74 -12.31
CA VAL A 105 52.20 4.09 -12.33
C VAL A 105 52.23 2.76 -13.07
N CYS A 106 52.96 2.65 -14.19
CA CYS A 106 53.16 1.39 -14.89
C CYS A 106 53.90 0.36 -14.03
N LEU A 107 54.88 0.78 -13.23
CA LEU A 107 55.59 -0.10 -12.28
C LEU A 107 54.66 -0.61 -11.16
N GLY A 108 53.85 0.27 -10.58
CA GLY A 108 52.81 -0.13 -9.62
C GLY A 108 51.80 -1.11 -10.23
N TRP A 109 51.46 -0.93 -11.52
CA TRP A 109 50.58 -1.85 -12.24
C TRP A 109 51.19 -3.25 -12.45
N ILE A 110 52.50 -3.35 -12.73
CA ILE A 110 53.18 -4.66 -12.78
C ILE A 110 53.10 -5.37 -11.42
N HIS A 111 53.48 -4.70 -10.33
CA HIS A 111 53.44 -5.30 -8.99
C HIS A 111 52.02 -5.74 -8.58
N TRP A 112 50.99 -5.00 -9.01
CA TRP A 112 49.58 -5.37 -8.78
C TRP A 112 49.17 -6.64 -9.56
N VAL A 113 49.51 -6.73 -10.85
CA VAL A 113 49.26 -7.94 -11.69
C VAL A 113 50.06 -9.15 -11.21
N LEU A 114 51.26 -8.94 -10.64
CA LEU A 114 52.07 -10.01 -10.01
C LEU A 114 51.61 -10.36 -8.58
N HIS A 115 50.55 -9.72 -8.07
CA HIS A 115 50.03 -9.90 -6.70
C HIS A 115 51.05 -9.60 -5.58
N GLU A 116 51.86 -8.55 -5.76
CA GLU A 116 52.88 -8.06 -4.81
C GLU A 116 52.44 -6.72 -4.15
N PRO A 117 51.37 -6.70 -3.31
CA PRO A 117 50.73 -5.46 -2.88
C PRO A 117 51.64 -4.53 -2.07
N GLN A 118 52.54 -5.06 -1.22
CA GLN A 118 53.47 -4.23 -0.46
C GLN A 118 54.44 -3.47 -1.38
N LEU A 119 54.83 -4.06 -2.51
CA LEU A 119 55.68 -3.41 -3.51
C LEU A 119 54.88 -2.38 -4.32
N ALA A 120 53.64 -2.67 -4.70
CA ALA A 120 52.76 -1.70 -5.33
C ALA A 120 52.55 -0.44 -4.46
N ILE A 121 52.33 -0.61 -3.15
CA ILE A 121 52.23 0.49 -2.17
C ILE A 121 53.54 1.27 -2.08
N ALA A 122 54.68 0.58 -2.00
CA ALA A 122 56.00 1.21 -1.84
C ALA A 122 56.49 1.97 -3.10
N ARG A 123 55.95 1.65 -4.29
CA ARG A 123 56.28 2.33 -5.55
C ARG A 123 55.36 3.52 -5.88
N LEU A 124 54.11 3.52 -5.42
CA LEU A 124 53.14 4.57 -5.76
C LEU A 124 53.18 5.76 -4.78
N PRO A 125 52.95 7.01 -5.23
CA PRO A 125 53.06 8.20 -4.38
C PRO A 125 52.18 8.18 -3.12
N LYS A 126 52.66 8.85 -2.06
CA LYS A 126 51.92 8.99 -0.79
C LYS A 126 50.61 9.77 -0.98
N ASP A 127 50.67 10.90 -1.67
CA ASP A 127 49.51 11.63 -2.17
C ASP A 127 49.62 11.71 -3.70
N ILE A 128 48.61 11.18 -4.40
CA ILE A 128 48.59 11.09 -5.86
C ILE A 128 47.99 12.36 -6.47
N ALA A 129 47.05 13.02 -5.79
CA ALA A 129 46.47 14.28 -6.25
C ALA A 129 47.49 15.42 -6.16
N HIS A 130 48.24 15.50 -5.07
CA HIS A 130 49.34 16.45 -4.90
C HIS A 130 50.43 16.23 -5.97
N GLU A 131 50.81 14.99 -6.25
CA GLU A 131 51.89 14.72 -7.21
C GLU A 131 51.48 15.00 -8.65
N VAL A 132 50.24 14.69 -9.04
CA VAL A 132 49.69 15.09 -10.34
C VAL A 132 49.60 16.62 -10.46
N ASN A 133 49.27 17.34 -9.38
CA ASN A 133 49.32 18.80 -9.37
C ASN A 133 50.75 19.34 -9.50
N ASN A 134 51.77 18.69 -8.91
CA ASN A 134 53.18 19.06 -9.08
C ASN A 134 53.64 18.89 -10.53
N VAL A 135 53.33 17.75 -11.15
CA VAL A 135 53.66 17.43 -12.55
C VAL A 135 53.02 18.42 -13.55
N THR A 136 51.89 19.03 -13.19
CA THR A 136 51.08 19.89 -14.07
C THR A 136 51.18 21.39 -13.76
N ASN A 137 51.91 21.76 -12.70
CA ASN A 137 52.16 23.14 -12.34
C ASN A 137 52.96 23.88 -13.44
N GLY A 138 52.37 24.96 -13.96
CA GLY A 138 52.93 25.77 -15.05
C GLY A 138 52.29 25.55 -16.42
N LEU A 139 51.47 24.52 -16.61
CA LEU A 139 50.73 24.29 -17.86
C LEU A 139 49.48 25.21 -17.99
N PRO A 140 49.12 25.64 -19.22
CA PRO A 140 47.86 26.37 -19.46
C PRO A 140 46.65 25.53 -19.05
N PRO A 141 45.55 26.10 -18.54
CA PRO A 141 44.40 25.34 -18.05
C PRO A 141 43.72 24.43 -19.09
N GLN A 142 43.90 24.68 -20.39
CA GLN A 142 43.42 23.80 -21.48
C GLN A 142 44.37 22.61 -21.80
N GLN A 143 45.55 22.58 -21.18
CA GLN A 143 46.59 21.55 -21.35
C GLN A 143 47.07 20.95 -20.03
N LYS A 144 46.49 21.35 -18.88
CA LYS A 144 46.93 20.89 -17.55
C LYS A 144 46.88 19.38 -17.38
N TYR A 145 45.97 18.67 -18.03
CA TYR A 145 45.86 17.23 -17.93
C TYR A 145 45.87 16.59 -19.31
N GLY A 146 46.91 15.81 -19.60
CA GLY A 146 46.88 14.84 -20.68
C GLY A 146 45.73 13.85 -20.45
N SER A 147 45.08 13.42 -21.53
CA SER A 147 44.04 12.40 -21.50
C SER A 147 44.56 11.08 -20.93
N TRP A 148 45.85 10.76 -21.10
CA TRP A 148 46.48 9.60 -20.44
C TRP A 148 46.97 9.90 -19.02
N LEU A 149 47.47 11.10 -18.74
CA LEU A 149 47.89 11.48 -17.38
C LEU A 149 46.73 11.34 -16.37
N ALA A 150 45.51 11.70 -16.78
CA ALA A 150 44.30 11.46 -16.01
C ALA A 150 44.00 9.96 -15.77
N VAL A 151 44.26 9.08 -16.76
CA VAL A 151 44.16 7.63 -16.57
C VAL A 151 45.16 7.17 -15.52
N CYS A 152 46.44 7.58 -15.64
CA CYS A 152 47.48 7.23 -14.68
C CYS A 152 47.14 7.67 -13.24
N ALA A 153 46.60 8.87 -13.03
CA ALA A 153 46.17 9.34 -11.72
C ALA A 153 45.13 8.41 -11.07
N VAL A 154 44.02 8.15 -11.78
CA VAL A 154 42.91 7.32 -11.29
C VAL A 154 43.34 5.86 -11.11
N LYS A 155 44.14 5.33 -12.04
CA LYS A 155 44.70 3.98 -12.01
C LYS A 155 45.65 3.77 -10.83
N ALA A 156 46.51 4.75 -10.53
CA ALA A 156 47.38 4.73 -9.37
C ALA A 156 46.58 4.73 -8.05
N ALA A 157 45.55 5.57 -7.94
CA ALA A 157 44.70 5.63 -6.75
C ALA A 157 43.96 4.30 -6.49
N TYR A 158 43.40 3.69 -7.55
CA TYR A 158 42.79 2.37 -7.45
C TYR A 158 43.79 1.29 -7.03
N ILE A 159 44.91 1.16 -7.74
CA ILE A 159 45.91 0.10 -7.46
C ILE A 159 46.46 0.22 -6.04
N LYS A 160 46.87 1.42 -5.64
CA LYS A 160 47.45 1.67 -4.32
C LYS A 160 46.44 1.41 -3.20
N GLY A 161 45.23 1.97 -3.32
CA GLY A 161 44.17 1.78 -2.33
C GLY A 161 43.74 0.32 -2.21
N PHE A 162 43.66 -0.43 -3.31
CA PHE A 162 43.33 -1.86 -3.31
C PHE A 162 44.43 -2.72 -2.71
N SER A 163 45.70 -2.36 -2.93
CA SER A 163 46.81 -2.99 -2.22
C SER A 163 46.77 -2.70 -0.71
N GLN A 164 46.50 -1.45 -0.29
CA GLN A 164 46.34 -1.09 1.12
C GLN A 164 45.15 -1.81 1.77
N GLU A 165 44.02 -1.88 1.08
CA GLU A 165 42.81 -2.61 1.50
C GLU A 165 43.11 -4.09 1.82
N LYS A 166 43.97 -4.72 1.00
CA LYS A 166 44.40 -6.12 1.18
C LYS A 166 45.52 -6.34 2.20
N THR A 167 46.23 -5.30 2.68
CA THR A 167 47.42 -5.48 3.53
C THR A 167 47.44 -4.70 4.86
N LEU A 168 46.68 -3.60 4.95
CA LEU A 168 46.65 -2.72 6.12
C LEU A 168 45.24 -2.71 6.74
N GLY A 169 44.22 -2.48 5.91
CA GLY A 169 42.84 -2.43 6.33
C GLY A 169 41.94 -1.65 5.35
N PRO A 170 40.61 -1.76 5.49
CA PRO A 170 39.67 -1.12 4.58
C PRO A 170 39.68 0.42 4.69
N LEU A 171 40.00 0.96 5.87
CA LEU A 171 39.97 2.41 6.11
C LEU A 171 41.14 3.12 5.42
N GLU A 172 42.33 2.50 5.43
CA GLU A 172 43.56 2.96 4.78
C GLU A 172 43.43 2.95 3.25
N GLY A 173 42.72 1.96 2.71
CA GLY A 173 42.31 1.93 1.31
C GLY A 173 41.32 3.05 0.98
N LEU A 174 40.29 3.24 1.82
CA LEU A 174 39.26 4.26 1.65
C LEU A 174 39.81 5.69 1.70
N GLU A 175 40.76 5.99 2.60
CA GLU A 175 41.47 7.27 2.64
C GLU A 175 42.17 7.55 1.30
N THR A 176 42.90 6.56 0.77
CA THR A 176 43.62 6.71 -0.51
C THR A 176 42.65 6.87 -1.69
N TYR A 177 41.53 6.13 -1.73
CA TYR A 177 40.54 6.33 -2.78
C TYR A 177 39.84 7.71 -2.68
N THR A 178 39.46 8.14 -1.47
CA THR A 178 38.74 9.41 -1.25
C THR A 178 39.62 10.64 -1.45
N SER A 179 40.94 10.53 -1.29
CA SER A 179 41.89 11.59 -1.70
C SER A 179 41.75 12.02 -3.16
N MET A 180 41.22 11.15 -4.03
CA MET A 180 41.01 11.41 -5.46
C MET A 180 39.72 12.20 -5.76
N LEU A 181 38.80 12.36 -4.80
CA LEU A 181 37.49 13.01 -5.02
C LEU A 181 37.58 14.44 -5.59
N PRO A 182 38.43 15.36 -5.08
CA PRO A 182 38.46 16.73 -5.59
C PRO A 182 38.81 16.81 -7.07
N PHE A 183 39.80 16.03 -7.52
CA PHE A 183 40.22 15.91 -8.91
C PHE A 183 39.09 15.39 -9.83
N LEU A 184 38.34 14.38 -9.37
CA LEU A 184 37.18 13.86 -10.11
C LEU A 184 36.05 14.90 -10.19
N LEU A 185 35.79 15.62 -9.08
CA LEU A 185 34.78 16.68 -9.00
C LEU A 185 35.12 17.93 -9.81
N GLU A 186 36.41 18.20 -10.09
CA GLU A 186 36.81 19.25 -11.03
C GLU A 186 36.51 18.88 -12.49
N HIS A 187 36.51 17.59 -12.86
CA HIS A 187 36.44 17.14 -14.26
C HIS A 187 35.32 16.10 -14.61
N PRO A 188 34.07 16.25 -14.12
CA PRO A 188 32.98 15.29 -14.40
C PRO A 188 32.62 15.15 -15.88
N LEU A 189 32.95 16.13 -16.73
CA LEU A 189 32.67 16.08 -18.17
C LEU A 189 33.71 15.28 -18.99
N THR A 190 34.95 15.09 -18.49
CA THR A 190 35.94 14.25 -19.18
C THR A 190 35.77 12.77 -18.85
N LEU A 191 35.24 12.48 -17.65
CA LEU A 191 34.86 11.14 -17.20
C LEU A 191 33.77 10.48 -18.07
N GLY A 192 32.88 11.27 -18.67
CA GLY A 192 31.90 10.83 -19.66
C GLY A 192 32.38 10.84 -21.13
N SER A 193 33.65 11.16 -21.39
CA SER A 193 34.19 11.36 -22.75
C SER A 193 34.56 10.04 -23.48
N TYR A 194 35.04 10.16 -24.71
CA TYR A 194 35.47 9.07 -25.62
C TYR A 194 36.76 8.34 -25.17
N ASN A 195 37.11 8.34 -23.88
CA ASN A 195 38.29 7.71 -23.30
C ASN A 195 37.87 6.47 -22.48
N PRO A 196 37.76 5.27 -23.11
CA PRO A 196 37.30 4.06 -22.43
C PRO A 196 38.21 3.62 -21.27
N GLU A 197 39.53 3.84 -21.33
CA GLU A 197 40.42 3.53 -20.20
C GLU A 197 40.13 4.43 -18.99
N LEU A 198 40.01 5.76 -19.17
CA LEU A 198 39.66 6.66 -18.07
C LEU A 198 38.31 6.28 -17.45
N ARG A 199 37.34 5.94 -18.29
CA ARG A 199 36.02 5.45 -17.86
C ARG A 199 36.17 4.16 -17.03
N LEU A 200 36.91 3.16 -17.51
CA LEU A 200 37.10 1.87 -16.82
C LEU A 200 37.77 2.04 -15.45
N TRP A 201 38.88 2.78 -15.37
CA TRP A 201 39.58 2.97 -14.10
C TRP A 201 38.79 3.84 -13.12
N ALA A 202 38.03 4.84 -13.60
CA ALA A 202 37.12 5.61 -12.76
C ALA A 202 35.91 4.80 -12.28
N GLU A 203 35.36 3.92 -13.12
CA GLU A 203 34.28 3.01 -12.75
C GLU A 203 34.74 2.01 -11.67
N ARG A 204 35.93 1.40 -11.85
CA ARG A 204 36.58 0.56 -10.83
C ARG A 204 36.80 1.31 -9.52
N LEU A 205 37.37 2.52 -9.58
CA LEU A 205 37.63 3.34 -8.39
C LEU A 205 36.34 3.67 -7.63
N LEU A 206 35.33 4.24 -8.30
CA LEU A 206 34.05 4.59 -7.67
C LEU A 206 33.29 3.36 -7.15
N SER A 207 33.31 2.24 -7.87
CA SER A 207 32.69 0.99 -7.39
C SER A 207 33.36 0.46 -6.11
N ARG A 208 34.70 0.54 -6.01
CA ARG A 208 35.43 0.08 -4.82
C ARG A 208 35.32 1.05 -3.65
N MET A 209 35.28 2.36 -3.92
CA MET A 209 34.97 3.38 -2.92
C MET A 209 33.64 3.11 -2.23
N VAL A 210 32.56 2.95 -3.01
CA VAL A 210 31.23 2.65 -2.46
C VAL A 210 31.24 1.29 -1.77
N ALA A 211 31.83 0.25 -2.37
CA ALA A 211 31.91 -1.09 -1.78
C ALA A 211 32.61 -1.09 -0.41
N VAL A 212 33.67 -0.30 -0.24
CA VAL A 212 34.41 -0.21 1.02
C VAL A 212 33.69 0.68 2.03
N ALA A 213 33.21 1.86 1.63
CA ALA A 213 32.50 2.77 2.55
C ALA A 213 31.22 2.13 3.13
N MET A 214 30.52 1.30 2.35
CA MET A 214 29.34 0.53 2.79
C MET A 214 29.70 -0.68 3.66
N LYS A 215 30.94 -1.19 3.62
CA LYS A 215 31.41 -2.35 4.41
C LYS A 215 32.20 -1.97 5.67
N SER A 216 32.81 -0.79 5.72
CA SER A 216 33.82 -0.44 6.72
C SER A 216 33.29 0.15 8.02
N LYS A 217 31.97 0.19 8.24
CA LYS A 217 31.35 0.74 9.46
C LYS A 217 30.52 -0.30 10.22
N PRO A 218 30.64 -0.39 11.56
CA PRO A 218 29.77 -1.23 12.37
C PRO A 218 28.36 -0.60 12.52
N LEU A 219 27.39 -1.40 12.99
CA LEU A 219 26.04 -0.91 13.29
C LEU A 219 26.07 0.26 14.29
N GLY A 220 25.63 1.44 13.84
CA GLY A 220 25.39 2.61 14.68
C GLY A 220 26.23 3.84 14.36
N GLU A 221 27.30 3.74 13.56
CA GLU A 221 28.04 4.92 13.11
C GLU A 221 27.35 5.65 11.95
N TRP A 222 27.44 6.97 11.94
CA TRP A 222 26.84 7.82 10.92
C TRP A 222 27.48 7.58 9.54
N MET A 223 26.65 7.28 8.54
CA MET A 223 27.05 7.33 7.14
C MET A 223 27.30 8.79 6.75
N GLU A 224 28.44 9.08 6.10
CA GLU A 224 28.74 10.42 5.59
C GLU A 224 27.96 10.67 4.29
N LEU A 225 26.65 10.85 4.43
CA LEU A 225 25.67 10.94 3.34
C LEU A 225 26.11 11.91 2.23
N GLU A 226 26.65 13.07 2.60
CA GLU A 226 27.13 14.08 1.65
C GLU A 226 28.29 13.58 0.76
N LYS A 227 29.25 12.83 1.33
CA LYS A 227 30.35 12.22 0.57
C LYS A 227 29.87 11.06 -0.29
N MET A 228 28.89 10.30 0.18
CA MET A 228 28.23 9.25 -0.61
C MET A 228 27.51 9.86 -1.81
N LEU A 229 26.74 10.93 -1.63
CA LEU A 229 26.12 11.68 -2.74
C LEU A 229 27.16 12.21 -3.73
N GLN A 230 28.29 12.76 -3.28
CA GLN A 230 29.39 13.16 -4.18
C GLN A 230 29.90 11.98 -5.04
N MET A 231 30.12 10.81 -4.42
CA MET A 231 30.52 9.59 -5.14
C MET A 231 29.46 9.15 -6.17
N PHE A 232 28.18 9.23 -5.81
CA PHE A 232 27.08 8.86 -6.70
C PHE A 232 26.81 9.88 -7.82
N HIS A 233 27.04 11.18 -7.58
CA HIS A 233 27.01 12.22 -8.61
C HIS A 233 28.13 12.04 -9.65
N LEU A 234 29.32 11.63 -9.22
CA LEU A 234 30.40 11.20 -10.10
C LEU A 234 30.00 9.94 -10.87
N TRP A 235 29.44 8.93 -10.19
CA TRP A 235 28.98 7.68 -10.81
C TRP A 235 27.96 7.91 -11.93
N ILE A 236 26.93 8.74 -11.71
CA ILE A 236 25.95 9.05 -12.76
C ILE A 236 26.56 9.89 -13.89
N SER A 237 27.56 10.73 -13.64
CA SER A 237 28.24 11.51 -14.69
C SER A 237 28.89 10.62 -15.76
N LEU A 238 29.39 9.42 -15.40
CA LEU A 238 29.88 8.41 -16.35
C LEU A 238 28.81 7.97 -17.38
N PHE A 239 27.52 8.13 -17.08
CA PHE A 239 26.41 7.71 -17.95
C PHE A 239 25.66 8.88 -18.59
N LYS A 240 25.91 10.14 -18.20
CA LYS A 240 25.22 11.34 -18.73
C LYS A 240 25.57 11.71 -20.19
N VAL A 241 26.50 10.99 -20.86
CA VAL A 241 26.94 11.27 -22.24
C VAL A 241 26.90 10.01 -23.13
N SER A 242 25.89 9.87 -24.00
CA SER A 242 25.87 8.83 -25.04
C SER A 242 24.88 9.05 -26.22
N SER A 243 24.56 10.30 -26.57
CA SER A 243 23.51 10.58 -27.58
C SER A 243 23.67 11.85 -28.43
N THR A 244 24.82 12.53 -28.39
CA THR A 244 25.03 13.84 -29.08
C THR A 244 26.26 13.87 -30.00
N SER A 245 26.36 12.92 -30.92
CA SER A 245 27.19 13.07 -32.13
C SER A 245 26.52 12.43 -33.33
N GLY A 246 26.38 13.19 -34.42
CA GLY A 246 25.71 12.78 -35.66
C GLY A 246 26.54 11.84 -36.55
N SER A 247 27.36 10.96 -35.96
CA SER A 247 28.10 9.95 -36.72
C SER A 247 27.13 8.94 -37.33
N LYS A 248 27.21 8.76 -38.65
CA LYS A 248 26.42 7.76 -39.40
C LYS A 248 27.06 6.37 -39.40
N ASP A 249 28.16 6.18 -38.69
CA ASP A 249 28.94 4.94 -38.72
C ASP A 249 28.36 3.91 -37.72
N PRO A 250 27.77 2.79 -38.20
CA PRO A 250 27.09 1.84 -37.32
C PRO A 250 28.08 0.91 -36.57
N HIS A 251 29.37 0.91 -36.94
CA HIS A 251 30.35 -0.04 -36.41
C HIS A 251 31.12 0.46 -35.19
N ILE A 252 31.02 1.74 -34.83
CA ILE A 252 31.62 2.31 -33.60
C ILE A 252 30.52 2.58 -32.55
N ARG A 253 29.79 1.51 -32.20
CA ARG A 253 28.92 1.44 -31.02
C ARG A 253 29.34 0.25 -30.17
N VAL A 254 30.44 0.37 -29.44
CA VAL A 254 30.70 -0.51 -28.29
C VAL A 254 29.65 -0.17 -27.23
N PRO A 255 28.74 -1.08 -26.86
CA PRO A 255 27.74 -0.77 -25.84
C PRO A 255 28.45 -0.67 -24.47
N PRO A 256 27.99 0.20 -23.54
CA PRO A 256 28.63 0.35 -22.22
C PRO A 256 28.72 -0.94 -21.41
N SER A 257 27.93 -1.96 -21.75
CA SER A 257 27.92 -3.31 -21.16
C SER A 257 29.12 -4.19 -21.50
N MET A 258 29.97 -3.84 -22.47
CA MET A 258 30.96 -4.78 -23.03
C MET A 258 32.36 -4.75 -22.38
N ILE A 259 32.63 -3.82 -21.46
CA ILE A 259 33.88 -3.82 -20.67
C ILE A 259 33.61 -4.56 -19.36
N GLU A 260 34.12 -5.79 -19.22
CA GLU A 260 34.09 -6.51 -17.96
C GLU A 260 35.06 -5.87 -16.96
N LEU A 261 34.60 -5.61 -15.73
CA LEU A 261 35.41 -4.96 -14.70
C LEU A 261 36.55 -5.85 -14.16
N GLY A 262 36.57 -7.14 -14.53
CA GLY A 262 37.48 -8.16 -14.04
C GLY A 262 36.94 -8.88 -12.80
N SER A 263 37.41 -10.11 -12.57
CA SER A 263 37.00 -10.97 -11.44
C SER A 263 37.44 -10.46 -10.06
N GLU A 264 38.20 -9.37 -9.99
CA GLU A 264 38.72 -8.77 -8.77
C GLU A 264 37.80 -7.69 -8.16
N VAL A 265 36.69 -7.35 -8.82
CA VAL A 265 35.70 -6.39 -8.31
C VAL A 265 34.48 -7.13 -7.76
N ASP A 266 34.47 -7.39 -6.45
CA ASP A 266 33.40 -8.07 -5.70
C ASP A 266 32.03 -7.36 -5.69
N TYR A 267 31.87 -6.28 -6.46
CA TYR A 267 30.78 -5.30 -6.31
C TYR A 267 30.37 -4.79 -7.68
N SER A 268 29.20 -5.19 -8.15
CA SER A 268 28.78 -4.96 -9.54
C SER A 268 28.19 -3.56 -9.74
N ARG A 269 28.01 -3.18 -11.01
CA ARG A 269 27.25 -1.98 -11.39
C ARG A 269 25.90 -1.90 -10.69
N TRP A 270 25.18 -3.03 -10.60
CA TRP A 270 23.87 -3.09 -9.95
C TRP A 270 23.97 -2.81 -8.44
N ASP A 271 25.03 -3.27 -7.76
CA ASP A 271 25.23 -3.00 -6.33
C ASP A 271 25.51 -1.51 -6.05
N VAL A 272 26.28 -0.83 -6.93
CA VAL A 272 26.50 0.63 -6.84
C VAL A 272 25.20 1.39 -7.06
N TRP A 273 24.40 1.02 -8.07
CA TRP A 273 23.11 1.66 -8.36
C TRP A 273 22.07 1.42 -7.26
N MET A 274 21.96 0.20 -6.75
CA MET A 274 21.13 -0.10 -5.58
C MET A 274 21.58 0.70 -4.36
N SER A 275 22.89 0.81 -4.10
CA SER A 275 23.37 1.53 -2.91
C SER A 275 23.23 3.05 -3.01
N TYR A 276 23.17 3.61 -4.22
CA TYR A 276 22.73 5.00 -4.44
C TYR A 276 21.25 5.14 -4.07
N TYR A 277 20.40 4.22 -4.54
CA TYR A 277 18.97 4.23 -4.21
C TYR A 277 18.73 4.03 -2.70
N ASP A 278 19.39 3.06 -2.08
CA ASP A 278 19.30 2.77 -0.65
C ASP A 278 19.81 3.98 0.18
N THR A 279 20.82 4.73 -0.30
CA THR A 279 21.27 5.98 0.35
C THR A 279 20.23 7.10 0.23
N LEU A 280 19.58 7.27 -0.93
CA LEU A 280 18.47 8.22 -1.09
C LEU A 280 17.23 7.81 -0.27
N SER A 281 17.00 6.51 -0.12
CA SER A 281 15.96 5.93 0.73
C SER A 281 16.21 6.25 2.21
N GLU A 282 17.47 6.16 2.67
CA GLU A 282 17.88 6.52 4.03
C GLU A 282 17.77 8.04 4.30
N ILE A 283 18.09 8.87 3.31
CA ILE A 283 17.86 10.34 3.35
C ILE A 283 16.37 10.65 3.52
N LEU A 284 15.52 9.99 2.71
CA LEU A 284 14.07 10.11 2.74
C LEU A 284 13.46 9.61 4.07
N LEU A 285 13.92 8.46 4.57
CA LEU A 285 13.46 7.83 5.82
C LEU A 285 13.84 8.66 7.06
N ARG A 286 15.03 9.27 7.06
CA ARG A 286 15.48 10.18 8.13
C ARG A 286 14.91 11.61 8.02
N GLY A 287 14.20 11.91 6.94
CA GLY A 287 13.54 13.21 6.72
C GLY A 287 14.47 14.37 6.32
N TYR A 288 15.76 14.12 6.06
CA TYR A 288 16.73 15.14 5.67
C TYR A 288 16.28 15.93 4.43
N ILE A 289 16.63 17.21 4.37
CA ILE A 289 16.27 18.17 3.31
C ILE A 289 17.57 18.63 2.63
N TYR A 290 17.54 18.87 1.33
CA TYR A 290 18.66 19.48 0.60
C TYR A 290 18.77 20.97 0.97
N ALA A 291 19.96 21.45 1.34
CA ALA A 291 20.15 22.86 1.66
C ALA A 291 19.90 23.77 0.43
N PRO A 292 19.52 25.06 0.62
CA PRO A 292 19.49 26.03 -0.47
C PRO A 292 20.84 26.22 -1.20
N THR A 293 21.95 25.83 -0.57
CA THR A 293 23.31 25.80 -1.15
C THR A 293 23.65 24.53 -1.94
N TYR A 294 22.76 23.52 -1.96
CA TYR A 294 23.02 22.19 -2.51
C TYR A 294 23.42 22.26 -3.99
N SER A 295 24.49 21.55 -4.34
CA SER A 295 24.92 21.32 -5.72
C SER A 295 25.45 19.91 -5.90
N ASP A 296 25.46 19.41 -7.14
CA ASP A 296 26.00 18.09 -7.47
C ASP A 296 27.45 17.89 -6.99
N LYS A 297 28.21 18.99 -6.80
CA LYS A 297 29.58 18.97 -6.23
C LYS A 297 29.64 19.12 -4.71
N LYS A 298 28.62 19.72 -4.09
CA LYS A 298 28.53 20.03 -2.66
C LYS A 298 27.08 19.79 -2.19
N PRO A 299 26.71 18.52 -1.95
CA PRO A 299 25.34 18.13 -1.63
C PRO A 299 25.05 18.28 -0.13
N ASP A 300 24.99 19.54 0.32
CA ASP A 300 24.75 19.92 1.72
C ASP A 300 23.38 19.46 2.22
N LEU A 301 23.32 18.76 3.36
CA LEU A 301 22.08 18.26 3.97
C LEU A 301 21.72 19.01 5.26
N VAL A 302 20.42 19.22 5.49
CA VAL A 302 19.87 19.86 6.70
C VAL A 302 18.78 18.96 7.31
N PHE A 303 18.68 18.94 8.64
CA PHE A 303 17.68 18.13 9.35
C PHE A 303 16.34 18.85 9.55
N THR A 304 16.37 20.15 9.86
CA THR A 304 15.19 21.01 10.00
C THR A 304 15.12 22.04 8.87
N PRO A 305 13.92 22.55 8.52
CA PRO A 305 13.76 23.63 7.56
C PRO A 305 14.03 25.03 8.15
N ASP A 306 14.69 25.13 9.32
CA ASP A 306 14.83 26.37 10.08
C ASP A 306 15.54 27.46 9.27
N GLY A 307 14.84 28.58 9.04
CA GLY A 307 15.35 29.70 8.24
C GLY A 307 15.20 29.55 6.72
N MET A 308 14.55 28.49 6.22
CA MET A 308 14.13 28.39 4.82
C MET A 308 12.77 29.08 4.59
N ASP A 309 12.62 29.74 3.46
CA ASP A 309 11.31 30.20 2.96
C ASP A 309 10.51 29.04 2.32
N GLU A 310 9.17 29.14 2.25
CA GLU A 310 8.31 28.10 1.65
C GLU A 310 8.74 27.79 0.20
N THR A 311 9.16 28.81 -0.58
CA THR A 311 9.65 28.61 -1.96
C THR A 311 10.97 27.85 -2.01
N GLN A 312 11.85 28.04 -1.04
CA GLN A 312 13.16 27.38 -0.97
C GLN A 312 13.02 25.93 -0.50
N TYR A 313 12.19 25.70 0.53
CA TYR A 313 11.84 24.37 1.02
C TYR A 313 11.22 23.52 -0.10
N LEU A 314 10.24 24.08 -0.83
CA LEU A 314 9.60 23.42 -1.96
C LEU A 314 10.58 23.09 -3.09
N ALA A 315 11.46 24.02 -3.47
CA ALA A 315 12.49 23.79 -4.47
C ALA A 315 13.47 22.67 -4.07
N SER A 316 13.84 22.59 -2.78
CA SER A 316 14.68 21.52 -2.25
C SER A 316 13.99 20.15 -2.30
N ARG A 317 12.71 20.07 -1.91
CA ARG A 317 11.88 18.85 -1.99
C ARG A 317 11.72 18.34 -3.43
N LEU A 318 11.39 19.25 -4.35
CA LEU A 318 11.29 18.94 -5.79
C LEU A 318 12.62 18.44 -6.36
N ARG A 319 13.76 19.00 -5.91
CA ARG A 319 15.10 18.51 -6.32
C ARG A 319 15.34 17.09 -5.81
N GLN A 320 15.08 16.80 -4.53
CA GLN A 320 15.17 15.44 -3.96
C GLN A 320 14.34 14.44 -4.79
N ARG A 321 13.08 14.78 -5.09
CA ARG A 321 12.21 13.92 -5.90
C ARG A 321 12.77 13.70 -7.31
N SER A 322 13.33 14.73 -7.94
CA SER A 322 13.89 14.66 -9.30
C SER A 322 15.14 13.76 -9.39
N GLU A 323 15.99 13.80 -8.37
CA GLU A 323 17.20 12.98 -8.29
C GLU A 323 16.83 11.50 -8.10
N LEU A 324 15.93 11.22 -7.15
CA LEU A 324 15.37 9.88 -6.96
C LEU A 324 14.73 9.34 -8.25
N LYS A 325 13.95 10.16 -8.97
CA LYS A 325 13.32 9.79 -10.26
C LYS A 325 14.35 9.45 -11.35
N GLN A 326 15.49 10.15 -11.35
CA GLN A 326 16.58 9.86 -12.29
C GLN A 326 17.31 8.55 -11.93
N VAL A 327 17.46 8.23 -10.63
CA VAL A 327 18.01 6.94 -10.17
C VAL A 327 17.06 5.79 -10.47
N GLU A 328 15.75 5.95 -10.21
CA GLU A 328 14.68 5.00 -10.53
C GLU A 328 14.75 4.56 -11.99
N ALA A 329 14.67 5.50 -12.93
CA ALA A 329 14.74 5.22 -14.36
C ALA A 329 16.09 4.59 -14.80
N SER A 330 17.19 4.95 -14.12
CA SER A 330 18.53 4.41 -14.42
C SER A 330 18.71 2.96 -13.98
N ILE A 331 18.13 2.58 -12.83
CA ILE A 331 18.08 1.19 -12.36
C ILE A 331 17.15 0.40 -13.26
N GLU A 332 15.93 0.89 -13.47
CA GLU A 332 14.89 0.19 -14.21
C GLU A 332 15.34 -0.17 -15.63
N THR A 333 15.93 0.79 -16.36
CA THR A 333 16.43 0.56 -17.73
C THR A 333 17.47 -0.56 -17.76
N LYS A 334 18.49 -0.50 -16.89
CA LYS A 334 19.58 -1.49 -16.84
C LYS A 334 19.09 -2.85 -16.37
N LEU A 335 18.18 -2.89 -15.40
CA LEU A 335 17.54 -4.11 -14.92
C LEU A 335 16.72 -4.76 -16.04
N LEU A 336 15.99 -3.99 -16.86
CA LEU A 336 15.23 -4.51 -17.99
C LEU A 336 16.11 -4.95 -19.17
N GLU A 337 17.29 -4.36 -19.36
CA GLU A 337 18.30 -4.80 -20.33
C GLU A 337 19.03 -6.09 -19.90
N GLU A 338 19.50 -6.16 -18.65
CA GLU A 338 20.31 -7.28 -18.15
C GLU A 338 19.48 -8.52 -17.77
N THR A 339 18.26 -8.35 -17.23
CA THR A 339 17.46 -9.49 -16.75
C THR A 339 16.77 -10.24 -17.88
N ARG A 340 16.83 -11.58 -17.82
CA ARG A 340 16.06 -12.48 -18.69
C ARG A 340 14.83 -13.00 -17.94
N PHE A 341 13.81 -13.42 -18.67
CA PHE A 341 12.67 -14.11 -18.05
C PHE A 341 13.17 -15.41 -17.37
N PRO A 342 12.80 -15.68 -16.11
CA PRO A 342 13.33 -16.82 -15.38
C PRO A 342 12.77 -18.16 -15.89
N LYS A 343 13.53 -19.24 -15.75
CA LYS A 343 12.95 -20.59 -15.89
C LYS A 343 12.00 -20.87 -14.71
N SER A 344 11.16 -21.88 -14.83
CA SER A 344 10.17 -22.27 -13.80
C SER A 344 10.76 -22.70 -12.44
N THR A 345 12.07 -22.78 -12.31
CA THR A 345 12.83 -23.12 -11.10
C THR A 345 13.81 -22.01 -10.68
N GLU A 346 13.77 -20.85 -11.33
CA GLU A 346 14.72 -19.74 -11.13
C GLU A 346 13.98 -18.50 -10.62
N ARG A 347 14.65 -17.69 -9.79
CA ARG A 347 14.11 -16.46 -9.21
C ARG A 347 14.96 -15.26 -9.62
N ASN A 348 14.32 -14.17 -10.02
CA ASN A 348 14.98 -12.92 -10.33
C ASN A 348 15.07 -12.03 -9.07
N SER A 349 15.88 -12.46 -8.10
CA SER A 349 16.08 -11.77 -6.81
C SER A 349 16.50 -10.30 -6.94
N ARG A 350 17.21 -9.94 -8.02
CA ARG A 350 17.51 -8.53 -8.35
C ARG A 350 16.25 -7.68 -8.61
N VAL A 351 15.23 -8.27 -9.22
CA VAL A 351 13.93 -7.63 -9.47
C VAL A 351 13.12 -7.58 -8.19
N GLU A 352 13.12 -8.65 -7.40
CA GLU A 352 12.41 -8.74 -6.11
C GLU A 352 12.97 -7.77 -5.06
N ARG A 353 14.30 -7.58 -4.96
CA ARG A 353 14.91 -6.50 -4.15
C ARG A 353 14.56 -5.10 -4.70
N TRP A 354 14.57 -4.92 -6.01
CA TRP A 354 14.27 -3.62 -6.63
C TRP A 354 12.84 -3.15 -6.32
N VAL A 355 11.83 -4.00 -6.55
CA VAL A 355 10.44 -3.63 -6.24
C VAL A 355 10.21 -3.43 -4.74
N ASP A 356 10.96 -4.11 -3.87
CA ASP A 356 10.85 -3.88 -2.44
C ASP A 356 11.32 -2.47 -2.04
N ALA A 357 12.50 -2.06 -2.50
CA ALA A 357 13.05 -0.72 -2.23
C ALA A 357 12.13 0.38 -2.80
N VAL A 358 11.60 0.20 -4.01
CA VAL A 358 10.59 1.10 -4.60
C VAL A 358 9.34 1.20 -3.72
N MET A 359 8.85 0.07 -3.19
CA MET A 359 7.67 0.04 -2.31
C MET A 359 7.94 0.57 -0.90
N GLN A 360 9.18 0.57 -0.42
CA GLN A 360 9.55 1.25 0.83
C GLN A 360 9.46 2.77 0.66
N ASN A 361 10.07 3.32 -0.39
CA ASN A 361 10.00 4.77 -0.67
C ASN A 361 8.60 5.24 -1.05
N TRP A 362 7.83 4.43 -1.78
CA TRP A 362 6.42 4.72 -2.09
C TRP A 362 5.57 4.93 -0.84
N ARG A 363 5.74 4.10 0.21
CA ARG A 363 5.02 4.29 1.50
C ARG A 363 5.32 5.64 2.15
N ILE A 364 6.56 6.13 2.02
CA ILE A 364 6.98 7.42 2.61
C ILE A 364 6.44 8.59 1.76
N LEU A 365 6.64 8.57 0.44
CA LEU A 365 6.23 9.63 -0.48
C LEU A 365 4.70 9.77 -0.57
N CYS A 366 3.95 8.67 -0.50
CA CYS A 366 2.49 8.69 -0.47
C CYS A 366 1.92 8.86 0.96
N GLY A 367 2.77 8.81 1.98
CA GLY A 367 2.41 8.96 3.40
C GLY A 367 2.01 10.39 3.81
N PRO A 368 1.67 10.62 5.09
CA PRO A 368 1.19 11.91 5.60
C PRO A 368 2.31 12.95 5.81
N SER A 369 3.59 12.56 5.69
CA SER A 369 4.75 13.44 5.82
C SER A 369 5.08 14.25 4.56
N TRP A 370 4.51 13.89 3.41
CA TRP A 370 4.67 14.56 2.12
C TRP A 370 3.32 15.09 1.60
N THR A 371 3.37 16.19 0.87
CA THR A 371 2.24 16.82 0.16
C THR A 371 2.39 16.68 -1.35
N ASP A 372 1.32 16.93 -2.12
CA ASP A 372 1.37 16.83 -3.58
C ASP A 372 2.28 17.90 -4.21
N ASP A 373 2.30 19.11 -3.65
CA ASP A 373 3.20 20.22 -4.07
C ASP A 373 4.68 19.78 -4.04
N GLU A 374 5.12 19.12 -2.96
CA GLU A 374 6.50 18.64 -2.77
C GLU A 374 6.91 17.53 -3.75
N LEU A 375 5.94 16.85 -4.36
CA LEU A 375 6.16 15.76 -5.33
C LEU A 375 6.13 16.25 -6.78
N GLY A 376 5.54 17.42 -7.03
CA GLY A 376 5.47 18.08 -8.33
C GLY A 376 4.27 17.65 -9.19
N GLU A 377 4.43 17.72 -10.52
CA GLU A 377 3.33 17.51 -11.47
C GLU A 377 2.64 16.14 -11.28
N GLY A 378 1.36 16.19 -10.92
CA GLY A 378 0.50 15.01 -10.69
C GLY A 378 0.57 14.39 -9.29
N GLY A 379 1.36 14.97 -8.36
CA GLY A 379 1.35 14.60 -6.94
C GLY A 379 1.51 13.09 -6.68
N LYS A 380 0.83 12.58 -5.65
CA LYS A 380 0.85 11.18 -5.23
C LYS A 380 0.25 10.21 -6.24
N ASP A 381 -0.73 10.62 -7.04
CA ASP A 381 -1.28 9.80 -8.13
C ASP A 381 -0.17 9.49 -9.16
N ALA A 382 0.62 10.50 -9.56
CA ALA A 382 1.74 10.31 -10.47
C ALA A 382 2.86 9.43 -9.88
N ILE A 383 3.09 9.49 -8.56
CA ILE A 383 4.00 8.54 -7.88
C ILE A 383 3.44 7.11 -7.97
N ALA A 384 2.19 6.90 -7.56
CA ALA A 384 1.56 5.58 -7.53
C ALA A 384 1.45 4.95 -8.93
N ARG A 385 1.07 5.72 -9.96
CA ARG A 385 1.05 5.25 -11.35
C ARG A 385 2.44 4.92 -11.88
N GLY A 386 3.46 5.71 -11.53
CA GLY A 386 4.86 5.38 -11.84
C GLY A 386 5.32 4.06 -11.20
N VAL A 387 4.89 3.79 -9.97
CA VAL A 387 5.16 2.52 -9.27
C VAL A 387 4.39 1.36 -9.91
N LEU A 388 3.13 1.53 -10.33
CA LEU A 388 2.39 0.53 -11.09
C LEU A 388 3.09 0.17 -12.41
N ASP A 389 3.61 1.16 -13.14
CA ASP A 389 4.40 0.95 -14.36
C ASP A 389 5.65 0.09 -14.10
N ILE A 390 6.40 0.39 -13.03
CA ILE A 390 7.57 -0.40 -12.59
C ILE A 390 7.14 -1.84 -12.21
N LEU A 391 6.05 -2.00 -11.44
CA LEU A 391 5.54 -3.30 -11.01
C LEU A 391 5.05 -4.16 -12.18
N TYR A 392 4.35 -3.58 -13.16
CA TYR A 392 3.93 -4.29 -14.37
C TYR A 392 5.13 -4.70 -15.25
N ARG A 393 6.15 -3.86 -15.37
CA ARG A 393 7.38 -4.21 -16.09
C ARG A 393 8.18 -5.27 -15.34
N ALA A 394 8.26 -5.22 -14.01
CA ALA A 394 8.81 -6.28 -13.17
C ALA A 394 8.02 -7.61 -13.29
N ALA A 395 6.69 -7.56 -13.47
CA ALA A 395 5.88 -8.73 -13.77
C ALA A 395 6.25 -9.38 -15.11
N THR A 396 6.69 -8.61 -16.12
CA THR A 396 7.24 -9.18 -17.38
C THR A 396 8.60 -9.86 -17.22
N LYS A 397 9.25 -9.72 -16.05
CA LYS A 397 10.56 -10.31 -15.72
C LYS A 397 10.48 -11.31 -14.57
N SER A 398 9.28 -11.76 -14.18
CA SER A 398 9.08 -12.71 -13.08
C SER A 398 8.00 -13.75 -13.41
N PHE A 399 7.94 -14.83 -12.63
CA PHE A 399 6.97 -15.91 -12.81
C PHE A 399 6.28 -16.19 -11.47
N HIS A 400 5.00 -15.82 -11.35
CA HIS A 400 4.17 -16.01 -10.15
C HIS A 400 4.77 -15.47 -8.83
N SER A 401 5.57 -14.39 -8.87
CA SER A 401 6.09 -13.76 -7.64
C SER A 401 4.95 -13.16 -6.81
N THR A 402 4.75 -13.70 -5.61
CA THR A 402 3.72 -13.28 -4.64
C THR A 402 3.93 -11.84 -4.20
N GLN A 403 5.18 -11.44 -3.96
CA GLN A 403 5.59 -10.08 -3.62
C GLN A 403 5.08 -9.06 -4.65
N ILE A 404 5.28 -9.31 -5.95
CA ILE A 404 4.82 -8.40 -7.02
C ILE A 404 3.28 -8.35 -7.10
N LEU A 405 2.58 -9.48 -6.92
CA LEU A 405 1.11 -9.50 -6.90
C LEU A 405 0.54 -8.75 -5.69
N ARG A 406 1.14 -8.90 -4.51
CA ARG A 406 0.81 -8.14 -3.29
C ARG A 406 1.05 -6.63 -3.49
N TYR A 407 2.14 -6.25 -4.15
CA TYR A 407 2.43 -4.85 -4.43
C TYR A 407 1.50 -4.25 -5.50
N LEU A 408 1.13 -5.00 -6.53
CA LEU A 408 0.06 -4.58 -7.46
C LEU A 408 -1.28 -4.42 -6.74
N PHE A 409 -1.65 -5.35 -5.85
CA PHE A 409 -2.84 -5.21 -5.00
C PHE A 409 -2.80 -3.92 -4.16
N ASN A 410 -1.71 -3.69 -3.41
CA ASN A 410 -1.57 -2.53 -2.53
C ASN A 410 -1.63 -1.20 -3.29
N VAL A 411 -0.96 -1.07 -4.44
CA VAL A 411 -0.91 0.21 -5.17
C VAL A 411 -2.19 0.46 -5.99
N HIS A 412 -2.83 -0.57 -6.58
CA HIS A 412 -4.16 -0.36 -7.17
C HIS A 412 -5.21 -0.04 -6.10
N ALA A 413 -5.14 -0.65 -4.91
CA ALA A 413 -6.01 -0.28 -3.79
C ALA A 413 -5.78 1.17 -3.34
N TYR A 414 -4.52 1.63 -3.35
CA TYR A 414 -4.20 3.04 -3.07
C TYR A 414 -4.77 4.00 -4.11
N VAL A 415 -4.75 3.67 -5.40
CA VAL A 415 -5.34 4.51 -6.48
C VAL A 415 -6.87 4.31 -6.60
N ALA A 416 -7.50 3.63 -5.63
CA ALA A 416 -8.90 3.20 -5.63
C ALA A 416 -9.34 2.40 -6.89
N GLU A 417 -8.40 1.80 -7.61
CA GLU A 417 -8.63 0.89 -8.74
C GLU A 417 -8.93 -0.53 -8.22
N PHE A 418 -9.88 -0.64 -7.29
CA PHE A 418 -10.20 -1.86 -6.53
C PHE A 418 -10.48 -3.06 -7.44
N ASP A 419 -11.09 -2.82 -8.60
CA ASP A 419 -11.32 -3.83 -9.63
C ASP A 419 -10.02 -4.51 -10.10
N LEU A 420 -8.91 -3.79 -10.22
CA LEU A 420 -7.60 -4.34 -10.57
C LEU A 420 -6.89 -4.90 -9.34
N ALA A 421 -6.99 -4.20 -8.20
CA ALA A 421 -6.44 -4.64 -6.93
C ALA A 421 -6.93 -6.06 -6.57
N PHE A 422 -8.24 -6.30 -6.61
CA PHE A 422 -8.80 -7.60 -6.26
C PHE A 422 -8.52 -8.70 -7.28
N LYS A 423 -8.23 -8.38 -8.55
CA LYS A 423 -7.76 -9.37 -9.54
C LYS A 423 -6.32 -9.81 -9.23
N ALA A 424 -5.46 -8.91 -8.77
CA ALA A 424 -4.12 -9.24 -8.27
C ALA A 424 -4.20 -10.06 -6.97
N PHE A 425 -5.06 -9.65 -6.01
CA PHE A 425 -5.29 -10.36 -4.75
C PHE A 425 -5.87 -11.77 -4.94
N ASP A 426 -6.86 -11.96 -5.81
CA ASP A 426 -7.44 -13.29 -6.05
C ASP A 426 -6.38 -14.26 -6.62
N THR A 427 -5.51 -13.74 -7.50
CA THR A 427 -4.37 -14.50 -8.05
C THR A 427 -3.33 -14.83 -6.97
N TYR A 428 -3.02 -13.87 -6.08
CA TYR A 428 -2.14 -14.05 -4.92
C TYR A 428 -2.66 -15.15 -3.98
N VAL A 429 -3.93 -15.06 -3.57
CA VAL A 429 -4.59 -16.05 -2.70
C VAL A 429 -4.63 -17.44 -3.34
N GLU A 430 -4.85 -17.54 -4.65
CA GLU A 430 -4.81 -18.83 -5.36
C GLU A 430 -3.40 -19.45 -5.36
N LEU A 431 -2.34 -18.64 -5.49
CA LEU A 431 -0.95 -19.11 -5.44
C LEU A 431 -0.53 -19.53 -4.02
N VAL A 432 -0.87 -18.73 -3.01
CA VAL A 432 -0.58 -19.02 -1.59
C VAL A 432 -1.32 -20.27 -1.12
N GLN A 433 -2.61 -20.41 -1.41
CA GLN A 433 -3.36 -21.64 -1.07
C GLN A 433 -2.74 -22.87 -1.74
N LYS A 434 -2.43 -22.80 -3.04
CA LYS A 434 -1.75 -23.89 -3.74
C LYS A 434 -0.36 -24.19 -3.16
N GLY A 435 0.29 -23.22 -2.53
CA GLY A 435 1.53 -23.35 -1.79
C GLY A 435 1.39 -24.24 -0.58
N LYS A 436 0.49 -23.84 0.34
CA LYS A 436 0.16 -24.64 1.52
C LYS A 436 -0.36 -26.03 1.14
N ASP A 437 -1.17 -26.12 0.09
CA ASP A 437 -1.60 -27.39 -0.50
C ASP A 437 -0.44 -28.26 -1.05
N ARG A 438 0.74 -27.72 -1.36
CA ARG A 438 1.94 -28.50 -1.72
C ARG A 438 2.69 -28.95 -0.47
N GLU A 439 2.98 -28.00 0.42
CA GLU A 439 3.67 -28.21 1.68
C GLU A 439 2.99 -29.30 2.53
N ASP A 440 1.66 -29.27 2.63
CA ASP A 440 0.85 -30.28 3.34
C ASP A 440 0.90 -31.69 2.71
N LYS A 441 1.50 -31.83 1.52
CA LYS A 441 1.70 -33.10 0.79
C LYS A 441 3.16 -33.53 0.69
N THR A 442 4.11 -32.60 0.79
CA THR A 442 5.56 -32.88 0.69
C THR A 442 6.28 -32.85 2.03
N GLY A 443 5.80 -32.06 3.00
CA GLY A 443 6.53 -31.70 4.21
C GLY A 443 7.67 -30.70 3.98
N GLU A 444 7.76 -30.12 2.78
CA GLU A 444 8.79 -29.15 2.40
C GLU A 444 8.18 -27.74 2.27
N PRO A 445 8.66 -26.74 3.03
CA PRO A 445 8.15 -25.37 2.98
C PRO A 445 8.50 -24.70 1.64
N ASP A 446 7.53 -24.01 1.04
CA ASP A 446 7.74 -23.35 -0.24
C ASP A 446 8.42 -21.99 -0.08
N TYR A 447 9.76 -22.03 -0.03
CA TYR A 447 10.72 -20.92 -0.14
C TYR A 447 10.40 -19.85 -1.22
N SER A 448 9.45 -20.13 -2.13
CA SER A 448 9.01 -19.23 -3.19
C SER A 448 7.88 -18.27 -2.78
N LEU A 449 7.27 -18.42 -1.62
CA LEU A 449 6.05 -17.67 -1.27
C LEU A 449 6.30 -16.64 -0.17
N ASP A 450 5.39 -15.67 -0.10
CA ASP A 450 5.32 -14.73 1.03
C ASP A 450 5.12 -15.52 2.33
N ASN A 451 5.83 -15.15 3.39
CA ASN A 451 5.69 -15.80 4.68
C ASN A 451 4.28 -15.59 5.29
N ASP A 452 3.94 -16.38 6.31
CA ASP A 452 2.61 -16.33 6.92
C ASP A 452 2.29 -14.97 7.54
N ASP A 453 3.29 -14.28 8.10
CA ASP A 453 3.12 -12.92 8.63
C ASP A 453 2.66 -11.92 7.54
N THR A 454 3.36 -11.89 6.40
CA THR A 454 3.00 -11.07 5.23
C THR A 454 1.66 -11.48 4.64
N THR A 455 1.38 -12.79 4.60
CA THR A 455 0.11 -13.34 4.11
C THR A 455 -1.06 -12.86 4.97
N LEU A 456 -0.94 -12.99 6.29
CA LEU A 456 -1.99 -12.58 7.24
C LEU A 456 -2.26 -11.07 7.15
N HIS A 457 -1.22 -10.23 7.13
CA HIS A 457 -1.38 -8.77 6.91
C HIS A 457 -2.09 -8.47 5.57
N THR A 458 -1.67 -9.10 4.47
CA THR A 458 -2.21 -8.81 3.13
C THR A 458 -3.69 -9.19 3.02
N VAL A 459 -4.07 -10.34 3.59
CA VAL A 459 -5.45 -10.81 3.64
C VAL A 459 -6.30 -9.96 4.59
N SER A 460 -5.74 -9.54 5.72
CA SER A 460 -6.39 -8.64 6.69
C SER A 460 -6.69 -7.27 6.07
N SER A 461 -5.71 -6.70 5.37
CA SER A 461 -5.85 -5.47 4.57
C SER A 461 -6.95 -5.62 3.51
N ALA A 462 -7.00 -6.74 2.77
CA ALA A 462 -8.04 -7.00 1.77
C ALA A 462 -9.45 -7.08 2.37
N ILE A 463 -9.63 -7.74 3.51
CA ILE A 463 -10.92 -7.79 4.22
C ILE A 463 -11.34 -6.39 4.69
N ARG A 464 -10.42 -5.60 5.26
CA ARG A 464 -10.70 -4.21 5.66
C ARG A 464 -11.20 -3.36 4.49
N LEU A 465 -10.55 -3.44 3.33
CA LEU A 465 -10.97 -2.70 2.12
C LEU A 465 -12.34 -3.13 1.60
N LEU A 466 -12.60 -4.45 1.51
CA LEU A 466 -13.91 -4.97 1.10
C LEU A 466 -15.04 -4.53 2.04
N CYS A 467 -14.79 -4.50 3.35
CA CYS A 467 -15.77 -4.12 4.36
C CYS A 467 -15.97 -2.61 4.53
N ARG A 468 -15.01 -1.78 4.10
CA ARG A 468 -15.06 -0.30 4.18
C ARG A 468 -15.65 0.34 2.93
N TYR A 469 -15.16 -0.08 1.76
CA TYR A 469 -15.48 0.58 0.48
C TYR A 469 -16.40 -0.23 -0.42
N GLY A 470 -16.50 -1.56 -0.21
CA GLY A 470 -17.27 -2.43 -1.08
C GLY A 470 -18.79 -2.31 -0.94
N ASP A 471 -19.52 -2.67 -1.99
CA ASP A 471 -20.97 -2.88 -1.93
C ASP A 471 -21.26 -4.24 -1.24
N ARG A 472 -22.55 -4.55 -1.00
CA ARG A 472 -22.98 -5.81 -0.35
C ARG A 472 -22.27 -7.07 -0.84
N LYS A 473 -22.01 -7.18 -2.15
CA LYS A 473 -21.39 -8.36 -2.80
C LYS A 473 -19.92 -8.50 -2.48
N ASP A 474 -19.25 -7.38 -2.21
CA ASP A 474 -17.83 -7.33 -1.86
C ASP A 474 -17.66 -7.68 -0.37
N VAL A 475 -18.64 -7.34 0.47
CA VAL A 475 -18.76 -7.88 1.85
C VAL A 475 -19.12 -9.37 1.84
N GLU A 476 -19.97 -9.84 0.91
CA GLU A 476 -20.20 -11.28 0.72
C GLU A 476 -18.89 -11.99 0.34
N LYS A 477 -18.07 -11.41 -0.56
CA LYS A 477 -16.71 -11.88 -0.87
C LYS A 477 -15.76 -11.83 0.34
N SER A 478 -15.83 -10.80 1.19
CA SER A 478 -14.93 -10.67 2.34
C SER A 478 -15.10 -11.82 3.35
N ARG A 479 -16.29 -12.40 3.44
CA ARG A 479 -16.58 -13.59 4.27
C ARG A 479 -15.92 -14.88 3.76
N ASP A 480 -15.82 -15.06 2.45
CA ASP A 480 -15.08 -16.18 1.84
C ASP A 480 -13.56 -16.04 2.04
N VAL A 481 -13.07 -14.79 2.09
CA VAL A 481 -11.67 -14.48 2.41
C VAL A 481 -11.41 -14.64 3.91
N ALA A 482 -12.33 -14.21 4.78
CA ALA A 482 -12.26 -14.36 6.24
C ALA A 482 -12.22 -15.82 6.69
N GLN A 483 -12.95 -16.72 6.04
CA GLN A 483 -12.87 -18.17 6.31
C GLN A 483 -11.46 -18.72 6.06
N LYS A 484 -10.79 -18.31 4.98
CA LYS A 484 -9.39 -18.69 4.70
C LYS A 484 -8.43 -18.09 5.73
N LEU A 485 -8.62 -16.80 6.04
CA LEU A 485 -7.84 -16.11 7.08
C LEU A 485 -7.92 -16.84 8.43
N GLN A 486 -9.12 -17.27 8.85
CA GLN A 486 -9.32 -17.98 10.10
C GLN A 486 -8.57 -19.32 10.14
N VAL A 487 -8.61 -20.10 9.05
CA VAL A 487 -7.88 -21.38 8.96
C VAL A 487 -6.36 -21.16 8.97
N TRP A 488 -5.85 -20.18 8.21
CA TRP A 488 -4.42 -19.87 8.18
C TRP A 488 -3.92 -19.30 9.52
N LEU A 489 -4.72 -18.47 10.19
CA LEU A 489 -4.41 -17.92 11.51
C LEU A 489 -4.33 -19.02 12.58
N GLN A 490 -5.32 -19.93 12.64
CA GLN A 490 -5.35 -21.04 13.59
C GLN A 490 -4.14 -21.97 13.43
N ARG A 491 -3.76 -22.27 12.18
CA ARG A 491 -2.55 -23.03 11.87
C ARG A 491 -1.29 -22.31 12.37
N ALA A 492 -1.10 -21.05 11.98
CA ALA A 492 0.08 -20.27 12.34
C ALA A 492 0.25 -20.12 13.87
N THR A 493 -0.84 -19.93 14.62
CA THR A 493 -0.78 -19.89 16.09
C THR A 493 -0.43 -21.25 16.70
N ALA A 494 -0.97 -22.35 16.18
CA ALA A 494 -0.67 -23.70 16.68
C ALA A 494 0.78 -24.12 16.36
N GLU A 495 1.31 -23.72 15.20
CA GLU A 495 2.72 -23.95 14.84
C GLU A 495 3.68 -23.14 15.72
N ALA A 496 3.33 -21.89 16.07
CA ALA A 496 4.10 -21.07 17.02
C ALA A 496 4.07 -21.65 18.45
N GLU A 497 2.90 -22.03 18.97
CA GLU A 497 2.76 -22.69 20.28
C GLU A 497 3.55 -24.01 20.34
N ALA A 498 3.55 -24.80 19.25
CA ALA A 498 4.36 -26.00 19.15
C ALA A 498 5.87 -25.71 19.18
N GLN A 499 6.33 -24.67 18.48
CA GLN A 499 7.74 -24.24 18.50
C GLN A 499 8.19 -23.74 19.89
N GLU A 500 7.36 -23.01 20.62
CA GLU A 500 7.67 -22.59 22.00
C GLU A 500 7.77 -23.78 22.98
N SER A 501 7.05 -24.87 22.70
CA SER A 501 7.05 -26.09 23.54
C SER A 501 8.21 -27.06 23.30
N ALA A 502 9.04 -26.83 22.27
CA ALA A 502 10.11 -27.74 21.87
C ALA A 502 11.46 -27.41 22.52
N ASP A 503 12.12 -28.40 23.11
CA ASP A 503 13.47 -28.26 23.67
C ASP A 503 14.44 -27.71 22.63
N HIS A 504 15.19 -26.66 22.98
CA HIS A 504 16.09 -25.91 22.07
C HIS A 504 17.32 -26.69 21.58
N THR A 505 17.36 -28.01 21.75
CA THR A 505 18.49 -28.86 21.36
C THR A 505 18.35 -29.39 19.93
N ALA A 506 18.98 -28.67 19.00
CA ALA A 506 19.44 -29.15 17.69
C ALA A 506 18.44 -29.28 16.52
N SER A 507 17.53 -28.31 16.35
CA SER A 507 17.01 -27.97 15.01
C SER A 507 16.93 -26.45 14.80
N VAL A 508 17.10 -26.01 13.55
CA VAL A 508 16.76 -24.64 13.13
C VAL A 508 15.25 -24.60 12.90
N PRO A 509 14.51 -23.57 13.35
CA PRO A 509 13.08 -23.45 13.08
C PRO A 509 12.80 -23.50 11.57
N VAL A 510 11.98 -24.45 11.14
CA VAL A 510 11.64 -24.65 9.71
C VAL A 510 10.90 -23.44 9.14
N HIS A 511 10.08 -22.81 9.99
CA HIS A 511 9.40 -21.52 9.76
C HIS A 511 9.74 -20.52 10.85
N VAL A 512 9.72 -19.24 10.48
CA VAL A 512 9.72 -18.12 11.44
C VAL A 512 8.31 -17.99 12.04
N PRO A 513 8.14 -18.00 13.37
CA PRO A 513 6.82 -17.85 13.98
C PRO A 513 6.23 -16.48 13.65
N VAL A 514 4.92 -16.44 13.38
CA VAL A 514 4.19 -15.22 13.00
C VAL A 514 4.25 -14.19 14.11
N SER A 515 4.36 -12.91 13.75
CA SER A 515 4.43 -11.84 14.74
C SER A 515 3.10 -11.70 15.51
N PRO A 516 3.17 -11.41 16.82
CA PRO A 516 1.97 -11.10 17.62
C PRO A 516 1.14 -9.94 17.04
N GLN A 517 1.79 -9.00 16.32
CA GLN A 517 1.13 -7.89 15.64
C GLN A 517 0.21 -8.38 14.50
N SER A 518 0.70 -9.25 13.61
CA SER A 518 -0.07 -9.77 12.48
C SER A 518 -1.18 -10.74 12.93
N VAL A 519 -0.98 -11.46 14.05
CA VAL A 519 -2.05 -12.25 14.71
C VAL A 519 -3.18 -11.33 15.18
N ALA A 520 -2.86 -10.22 15.85
CA ALA A 520 -3.86 -9.24 16.27
C ALA A 520 -4.56 -8.56 15.07
N GLU A 521 -3.81 -8.15 14.04
CA GLU A 521 -4.38 -7.53 12.84
C GLU A 521 -5.43 -8.43 12.16
N ALA A 522 -5.15 -9.74 12.10
CA ALA A 522 -6.06 -10.74 11.58
C ALA A 522 -7.32 -10.89 12.45
N TYR A 523 -7.20 -10.91 13.78
CA TYR A 523 -8.38 -10.90 14.67
C TYR A 523 -9.24 -9.64 14.47
N THR A 524 -8.64 -8.46 14.27
CA THR A 524 -9.38 -7.23 13.93
C THR A 524 -10.06 -7.32 12.56
N ALA A 525 -9.40 -7.86 11.53
CA ALA A 525 -10.00 -8.00 10.20
C ALA A 525 -11.19 -8.97 10.22
N LEU A 526 -11.08 -10.10 10.94
CA LEU A 526 -12.19 -11.03 11.18
C LEU A 526 -13.35 -10.35 11.94
N GLY A 527 -13.04 -9.53 12.96
CA GLY A 527 -14.04 -8.77 13.71
C GLY A 527 -14.79 -7.75 12.85
N ILE A 528 -14.07 -6.99 12.01
CA ILE A 528 -14.66 -6.05 11.04
C ILE A 528 -15.57 -6.78 10.05
N CYS A 529 -15.16 -7.96 9.58
CA CYS A 529 -15.97 -8.79 8.67
C CYS A 529 -17.30 -9.23 9.29
N GLU A 530 -17.30 -9.77 10.52
CA GLU A 530 -18.53 -10.20 11.19
C GLU A 530 -19.41 -9.00 11.59
N ALA A 531 -18.83 -7.86 11.98
CA ALA A 531 -19.56 -6.64 12.29
C ALA A 531 -20.26 -6.02 11.06
N THR A 532 -19.54 -5.86 9.94
CA THR A 532 -20.14 -5.34 8.70
C THR A 532 -21.16 -6.31 8.11
N TRP A 533 -20.98 -7.63 8.28
CA TRP A 533 -22.01 -8.59 7.91
C TRP A 533 -23.27 -8.50 8.79
N ALA A 534 -23.14 -8.25 10.10
CA ALA A 534 -24.29 -8.04 10.99
C ALA A 534 -25.15 -6.84 10.57
N ARG A 535 -24.52 -5.75 10.10
CA ARG A 535 -25.20 -4.58 9.52
C ARG A 535 -25.93 -4.88 8.21
N LEU A 536 -25.54 -5.90 7.45
CA LEU A 536 -26.10 -6.24 6.13
C LEU A 536 -26.97 -7.50 6.09
N THR A 537 -26.97 -8.34 7.12
CA THR A 537 -27.79 -9.57 7.15
C THR A 537 -29.29 -9.26 7.24
N TYR A 538 -30.09 -9.97 6.45
CA TYR A 538 -31.55 -9.96 6.51
C TYR A 538 -32.11 -10.95 7.54
N ASP A 539 -31.26 -11.85 8.04
CA ASP A 539 -31.64 -12.85 9.04
C ASP A 539 -31.39 -12.29 10.45
N ALA A 540 -32.44 -11.72 11.04
CA ALA A 540 -32.41 -11.12 12.36
C ALA A 540 -31.79 -12.01 13.48
N PRO A 541 -32.12 -13.31 13.61
CA PRO A 541 -31.53 -14.14 14.69
C PRO A 541 -30.02 -14.39 14.53
N SER A 542 -29.46 -14.42 13.31
CA SER A 542 -27.99 -14.50 13.17
C SER A 542 -27.27 -13.18 13.45
N ARG A 543 -27.93 -12.02 13.33
CA ARG A 543 -27.33 -10.70 13.57
C ARG A 543 -26.61 -10.61 14.92
N ASN A 544 -27.30 -11.00 16.00
CA ASN A 544 -26.75 -10.97 17.36
C ASN A 544 -25.57 -11.94 17.52
N VAL A 545 -25.59 -13.08 16.81
CA VAL A 545 -24.47 -14.05 16.80
C VAL A 545 -23.26 -13.47 16.09
N HIS A 546 -23.45 -12.73 14.99
CA HIS A 546 -22.37 -12.04 14.27
C HIS A 546 -21.79 -10.87 15.08
N GLN A 547 -22.63 -10.06 15.75
CA GLN A 547 -22.20 -8.99 16.66
C GLN A 547 -21.38 -9.54 17.84
N GLN A 548 -21.87 -10.57 18.54
CA GLN A 548 -21.14 -11.17 19.67
C GLN A 548 -19.77 -11.72 19.25
N LYS A 549 -19.70 -12.41 18.11
CA LYS A 549 -18.41 -12.86 17.55
C LYS A 549 -17.46 -11.69 17.27
N ALA A 550 -17.94 -10.61 16.65
CA ALA A 550 -17.11 -9.44 16.38
C ALA A 550 -16.54 -8.85 17.68
N VAL A 551 -17.40 -8.70 18.69
CA VAL A 551 -17.01 -8.27 20.05
C VAL A 551 -15.92 -9.17 20.66
N ASP A 552 -16.04 -10.50 20.55
CA ASP A 552 -15.06 -11.45 21.12
C ASP A 552 -13.75 -11.55 20.31
N LEU A 553 -13.81 -11.32 18.99
CA LEU A 553 -12.66 -11.19 18.11
C LEU A 553 -11.87 -9.91 18.41
N PHE A 554 -12.53 -8.75 18.55
CA PHE A 554 -11.88 -7.51 18.95
C PHE A 554 -11.31 -7.58 20.37
N LYS A 555 -12.07 -8.09 21.35
CA LYS A 555 -11.57 -8.38 22.71
C LYS A 555 -10.35 -9.31 22.69
N THR A 556 -10.25 -10.20 21.70
CA THR A 556 -9.08 -11.05 21.51
C THR A 556 -7.90 -10.29 20.91
N SER A 557 -8.09 -9.50 19.84
CA SER A 557 -7.02 -8.66 19.28
C SER A 557 -6.41 -7.69 20.30
N LEU A 558 -7.19 -7.21 21.28
CA LEU A 558 -6.76 -6.25 22.29
C LEU A 558 -6.11 -6.91 23.53
N LYS A 559 -5.82 -8.23 23.49
CA LYS A 559 -5.11 -8.94 24.56
C LYS A 559 -3.63 -8.53 24.62
N VAL A 560 -3.15 -8.19 25.82
CA VAL A 560 -1.74 -7.82 26.11
C VAL A 560 -0.74 -8.91 25.68
N ALA A 561 -1.18 -10.18 25.63
CA ALA A 561 -0.38 -11.30 25.11
C ALA A 561 0.11 -11.09 23.67
N PHE A 562 -0.59 -10.28 22.86
CA PHE A 562 -0.17 -9.98 21.49
C PHE A 562 0.84 -8.81 21.39
N GLY A 563 1.49 -8.41 22.49
CA GLY A 563 2.57 -7.43 22.53
C GLY A 563 2.18 -5.97 22.22
N ASN A 564 1.01 -5.75 21.63
CA ASN A 564 0.51 -4.46 21.20
C ASN A 564 0.04 -3.60 22.39
N GLU A 565 0.37 -2.31 22.33
CA GLU A 565 -0.52 -1.30 22.93
C GLU A 565 -1.86 -1.37 22.20
N PRO A 566 -3.02 -1.34 22.90
CA PRO A 566 -4.27 -1.72 22.25
C PRO A 566 -4.70 -0.65 21.23
N ASP A 567 -4.61 -1.01 19.96
CA ASP A 567 -4.82 -0.15 18.79
C ASP A 567 -6.09 0.71 18.90
N LEU A 568 -5.97 1.99 18.52
CA LEU A 568 -7.08 2.93 18.52
C LEU A 568 -8.16 2.50 17.52
N ASP A 569 -7.78 2.05 16.32
CA ASP A 569 -8.75 1.76 15.27
C ASP A 569 -9.58 0.52 15.68
N THR A 570 -8.92 -0.53 16.17
CA THR A 570 -9.55 -1.71 16.79
C THR A 570 -10.37 -1.37 18.04
N SER A 571 -9.89 -0.47 18.90
CA SER A 571 -10.64 -0.04 20.09
C SER A 571 -11.92 0.73 19.73
N PHE A 572 -11.89 1.51 18.64
CA PHE A 572 -13.06 2.18 18.10
C PHE A 572 -14.09 1.17 17.55
N GLN A 573 -13.64 0.19 16.75
CA GLN A 573 -14.53 -0.84 16.19
C GLN A 573 -15.26 -1.63 17.30
N LEU A 574 -14.55 -2.01 18.38
CA LEU A 574 -15.17 -2.62 19.55
C LEU A 574 -16.19 -1.69 20.22
N ALA A 575 -15.85 -0.41 20.40
CA ALA A 575 -16.76 0.56 21.00
C ALA A 575 -18.02 0.79 20.18
N LEU A 576 -17.95 0.81 18.84
CA LEU A 576 -19.12 0.97 17.99
C LEU A 576 -20.00 -0.28 18.00
N VAL A 577 -19.45 -1.50 17.91
CA VAL A 577 -20.31 -2.71 17.97
C VAL A 577 -21.00 -2.82 19.34
N LEU A 578 -20.34 -2.40 20.43
CA LEU A 578 -20.99 -2.28 21.74
C LEU A 578 -22.05 -1.15 21.79
N ALA A 579 -21.97 -0.12 20.96
CA ALA A 579 -23.02 0.87 20.81
C ALA A 579 -24.21 0.31 19.99
N GLU A 580 -23.92 -0.40 18.90
CA GLU A 580 -24.91 -1.11 18.06
C GLU A 580 -25.68 -2.19 18.84
N THR A 581 -25.04 -2.92 19.77
CA THR A 581 -25.72 -3.86 20.69
C THR A 581 -26.37 -3.18 21.91
N ARG A 582 -26.40 -1.83 21.94
CA ARG A 582 -26.90 -0.99 23.04
C ARG A 582 -26.20 -1.25 24.40
N GLU A 583 -25.00 -1.86 24.41
CA GLU A 583 -24.11 -1.99 25.57
C GLU A 583 -23.39 -0.66 25.93
N LEU A 584 -24.17 0.39 26.21
CA LEU A 584 -23.67 1.76 26.39
C LEU A 584 -22.59 1.90 27.47
N SER A 585 -22.72 1.20 28.60
CA SER A 585 -21.77 1.30 29.72
C SER A 585 -20.39 0.65 29.40
N PRO A 586 -20.33 -0.58 28.85
CA PRO A 586 -19.11 -1.12 28.23
C PRO A 586 -18.51 -0.22 27.14
N ALA A 587 -19.32 0.30 26.19
CA ALA A 587 -18.84 1.15 25.11
C ALA A 587 -18.13 2.42 25.63
N ILE A 588 -18.77 3.17 26.55
CA ILE A 588 -18.20 4.36 27.19
C ILE A 588 -16.88 4.04 27.91
N LYS A 589 -16.76 2.86 28.53
CA LYS A 589 -15.52 2.44 29.20
C LYS A 589 -14.38 2.21 28.20
N VAL A 590 -14.65 1.54 27.07
CA VAL A 590 -13.64 1.31 26.01
C VAL A 590 -13.18 2.65 25.42
N VAL A 591 -14.12 3.53 25.08
CA VAL A 591 -13.84 4.88 24.54
C VAL A 591 -12.96 5.69 25.49
N LYS A 592 -13.36 5.83 26.77
CA LYS A 592 -12.56 6.58 27.76
C LYS A 592 -11.19 5.95 28.01
N GLN A 593 -11.07 4.63 28.00
CA GLN A 593 -9.79 3.93 28.17
C GLN A 593 -8.85 4.07 26.95
N ALA A 594 -9.38 4.26 25.74
CA ALA A 594 -8.58 4.59 24.56
C ALA A 594 -8.07 6.04 24.63
N MET A 595 -8.96 6.98 24.91
CA MET A 595 -8.67 8.42 24.97
C MET A 595 -7.70 8.80 26.09
N SER A 596 -7.73 8.11 27.24
CA SER A 596 -6.91 8.43 28.42
C SER A 596 -5.44 7.96 28.33
N ARG A 597 -5.02 7.36 27.22
CA ARG A 597 -3.63 6.88 27.03
C ARG A 597 -2.76 7.99 26.41
N PRO A 598 -1.57 8.28 26.97
CA PRO A 598 -0.69 9.32 26.43
C PRO A 598 -0.18 8.98 25.02
N ALA A 599 0.17 10.00 24.25
CA ALA A 599 0.82 9.81 22.95
C ALA A 599 2.24 9.26 23.13
N ARG A 600 2.62 8.24 22.35
CA ARG A 600 3.98 7.66 22.38
C ARG A 600 5.03 8.49 21.61
N GLY A 601 4.71 9.74 21.27
CA GLY A 601 5.58 10.68 20.55
C GLY A 601 6.51 11.49 21.45
N ASP A 602 6.02 11.93 22.61
CA ASP A 602 6.71 12.91 23.49
C ASP A 602 8.00 12.38 24.16
N PHE A 603 8.42 11.15 23.87
CA PHE A 603 9.66 10.54 24.36
C PHE A 603 10.85 10.61 23.39
N LEU A 604 10.69 11.17 22.18
CA LEU A 604 11.77 11.28 21.19
C LEU A 604 12.04 12.72 20.69
N SER A 605 12.28 13.62 21.65
CA SER A 605 13.22 14.75 21.47
C SER A 605 14.53 14.51 22.22
N PRO A 606 15.38 13.53 21.83
CA PRO A 606 16.61 13.25 22.54
C PRO A 606 17.72 14.22 22.11
N LEU A 607 17.80 15.43 22.72
CA LEU A 607 19.06 16.19 22.94
C LEU A 607 18.91 17.58 23.61
N THR A 608 17.80 17.90 24.29
CA THR A 608 17.64 19.17 25.04
C THR A 608 17.70 19.03 26.57
N ASN A 609 18.44 18.04 27.08
CA ASN A 609 18.71 17.90 28.52
C ASN A 609 19.80 18.88 28.98
N ASN A 610 19.44 20.18 29.07
CA ASN A 610 20.17 21.17 29.86
C ASN A 610 19.16 21.80 30.83
N GLY A 611 19.39 21.63 32.14
CA GLY A 611 18.38 21.88 33.16
C GLY A 611 18.12 23.37 33.41
N SER A 612 17.01 23.90 32.86
CA SER A 612 16.36 25.10 33.34
C SER A 612 14.84 24.91 33.36
N THR A 613 14.21 25.14 34.52
CA THR A 613 12.76 24.99 34.68
C THR A 613 12.03 26.18 34.08
N ASN A 614 11.34 25.97 32.96
CA ASN A 614 10.21 26.80 32.54
C ASN A 614 9.20 25.96 31.75
N SER A 615 7.93 26.28 31.95
CA SER A 615 6.83 25.83 31.10
C SER A 615 6.77 26.65 29.80
N MET A 616 5.90 26.22 28.89
CA MET A 616 5.51 26.87 27.63
C MET A 616 6.38 26.51 26.41
N GLN A 617 5.71 26.44 25.24
CA GLN A 617 6.21 25.99 23.92
C GLN A 617 6.60 24.50 23.83
N ARG A 618 5.58 23.65 23.61
CA ARG A 618 5.73 22.50 22.69
C ARG A 618 6.17 23.06 21.32
N SER A 619 7.13 22.41 20.66
CA SER A 619 7.54 22.80 19.32
C SER A 619 6.41 22.58 18.31
N GLU A 620 6.25 23.51 17.37
CA GLU A 620 5.18 23.60 16.36
C GLU A 620 5.14 22.42 15.34
N SER A 621 6.05 21.44 15.49
CA SER A 621 6.21 20.29 14.59
C SER A 621 5.27 19.10 14.86
N THR A 622 4.42 19.14 15.90
CA THR A 622 3.47 18.05 16.17
C THR A 622 2.28 18.09 15.20
N ASN A 623 2.26 17.20 14.21
CA ASN A 623 1.19 17.12 13.17
C ASN A 623 -0.22 16.68 13.70
N TYR A 624 -0.49 16.77 15.01
CA TYR A 624 -1.77 16.44 15.69
C TYR A 624 -2.39 15.08 15.29
N ILE A 625 -1.54 14.10 14.94
CA ILE A 625 -1.95 12.81 14.31
C ILE A 625 -2.87 12.00 15.24
N ARG A 626 -2.63 12.06 16.56
CA ARG A 626 -3.44 11.34 17.55
C ARG A 626 -4.78 12.04 17.76
N GLU A 627 -4.78 13.36 17.82
CA GLU A 627 -5.93 14.22 18.12
C GLU A 627 -6.92 14.17 16.93
N ARG A 628 -6.40 14.16 15.70
CA ARG A 628 -7.14 13.79 14.48
C ARG A 628 -7.81 12.42 14.61
N LYS A 629 -7.06 11.38 15.00
CA LYS A 629 -7.61 10.03 15.27
C LYS A 629 -8.59 9.96 16.45
N LEU A 630 -8.68 10.98 17.31
CA LEU A 630 -9.63 11.04 18.42
C LEU A 630 -10.96 11.75 18.09
N VAL A 631 -11.08 12.50 16.99
CA VAL A 631 -12.36 13.12 16.57
C VAL A 631 -13.52 12.10 16.53
N PRO A 632 -13.35 10.88 15.96
CA PRO A 632 -14.39 9.85 15.98
C PRO A 632 -14.74 9.35 17.39
N PHE A 633 -13.76 9.29 18.30
CA PHE A 633 -13.98 8.88 19.68
C PHE A 633 -14.77 9.92 20.48
N TRP A 634 -14.49 11.21 20.28
CA TRP A 634 -15.30 12.30 20.86
C TRP A 634 -16.74 12.29 20.34
N HIS A 635 -16.91 12.03 19.03
CA HIS A 635 -18.24 11.92 18.41
C HIS A 635 -19.02 10.72 18.96
N LEU A 636 -18.41 9.53 19.00
CA LEU A 636 -19.04 8.34 19.58
C LEU A 636 -19.35 8.50 21.07
N LEU A 637 -18.46 9.14 21.84
CA LEU A 637 -18.71 9.44 23.26
C LEU A 637 -19.90 10.40 23.43
N THR A 638 -20.04 11.38 22.54
CA THR A 638 -21.19 12.29 22.51
C THR A 638 -22.48 11.52 22.28
N LEU A 639 -22.56 10.67 21.25
CA LEU A 639 -23.76 9.87 20.97
C LEU A 639 -24.09 8.89 22.12
N LEU A 640 -23.08 8.22 22.68
CA LEU A 640 -23.23 7.32 23.84
C LEU A 640 -23.71 8.04 25.12
N LEU A 641 -23.48 9.34 25.25
CA LEU A 641 -24.03 10.17 26.33
C LEU A 641 -25.46 10.63 26.02
N THR A 642 -25.79 10.92 24.76
CA THR A 642 -27.20 11.21 24.38
C THR A 642 -28.10 9.99 24.54
N ALA A 643 -27.61 8.80 24.18
CA ALA A 643 -28.24 7.50 24.46
C ALA A 643 -28.36 7.15 25.96
N LYS A 644 -27.82 8.00 26.85
CA LYS A 644 -27.99 7.94 28.31
C LYS A 644 -28.74 9.16 28.87
N SER A 645 -29.32 10.00 28.02
CA SER A 645 -29.99 11.25 28.37
C SER A 645 -29.10 12.29 29.09
N ASP A 646 -27.76 12.13 29.07
CA ASP A 646 -26.80 13.06 29.67
C ASP A 646 -26.41 14.16 28.67
N LEU A 647 -27.43 14.85 28.14
CA LEU A 647 -27.29 15.88 27.11
C LEU A 647 -26.32 17.01 27.50
N PRO A 648 -26.30 17.55 28.75
CA PRO A 648 -25.35 18.59 29.13
C PRO A 648 -23.89 18.12 29.16
N THR A 649 -23.63 16.82 29.35
CA THR A 649 -22.27 16.27 29.25
C THR A 649 -21.94 15.86 27.82
N ALA A 650 -22.92 15.41 27.03
CA ALA A 650 -22.77 15.22 25.58
C ALA A 650 -22.35 16.52 24.87
N ALA A 651 -23.04 17.64 25.14
CA ALA A 651 -22.70 18.95 24.58
C ALA A 651 -21.24 19.36 24.90
N ARG A 652 -20.82 19.27 26.18
CA ARG A 652 -19.42 19.54 26.57
C ARG A 652 -18.42 18.58 25.91
N THR A 653 -18.79 17.31 25.76
CA THR A 653 -17.96 16.30 25.08
C THR A 653 -17.78 16.60 23.59
N SER A 654 -18.81 17.15 22.93
CA SER A 654 -18.74 17.53 21.52
C SER A 654 -17.86 18.76 21.27
N ASN A 655 -17.79 19.70 22.22
CA ASN A 655 -16.86 20.83 22.15
C ASN A 655 -15.40 20.38 22.36
N ALA A 656 -15.17 19.42 23.25
CA ALA A 656 -13.84 18.86 23.50
C ALA A 656 -13.19 18.20 22.26
N ALA A 657 -14.00 17.81 21.26
CA ALA A 657 -13.53 17.36 19.95
C ALA A 657 -12.72 18.43 19.17
N PHE A 658 -12.98 19.71 19.45
CA PHE A 658 -12.28 20.87 18.89
C PHE A 658 -11.25 21.43 19.86
N GLU A 659 -11.58 21.52 21.17
CA GLU A 659 -10.68 22.07 22.20
C GLU A 659 -9.37 21.27 22.35
N GLN A 660 -9.34 19.98 21.93
CA GLN A 660 -8.12 19.18 21.88
C GLN A 660 -7.03 19.69 20.91
N PHE A 661 -7.33 20.65 20.04
CA PHE A 661 -6.36 21.32 19.16
C PHE A 661 -5.78 22.62 19.76
N GLU A 662 -6.12 22.93 21.01
CA GLU A 662 -5.73 24.12 21.80
C GLU A 662 -6.29 25.45 21.26
N ASP A 663 -6.10 25.77 19.97
CA ASP A 663 -6.68 26.94 19.30
C ASP A 663 -7.31 26.57 17.94
N TYR A 664 -8.46 27.17 17.64
CA TYR A 664 -9.13 27.07 16.34
C TYR A 664 -8.25 27.59 15.19
N SER A 665 -7.33 28.53 15.47
CA SER A 665 -6.36 29.02 14.48
C SER A 665 -5.39 27.93 13.99
N VAL A 666 -5.06 26.94 14.83
CA VAL A 666 -4.24 25.77 14.44
C VAL A 666 -5.03 24.85 13.53
N LEU A 667 -6.29 24.58 13.87
CA LEU A 667 -7.15 23.69 13.09
C LEU A 667 -7.47 24.28 11.71
N PHE A 668 -7.84 25.55 11.64
CA PHE A 668 -8.46 26.17 10.46
C PHE A 668 -7.65 27.32 9.80
N GLY A 669 -6.62 27.84 10.45
CA GLY A 669 -5.72 28.88 9.96
C GLY A 669 -5.84 30.23 10.71
N PRO A 670 -4.78 31.06 10.77
CA PRO A 670 -4.70 32.30 11.58
C PRO A 670 -5.64 33.46 11.20
N GLN A 671 -6.63 33.26 10.31
CA GLN A 671 -7.67 34.25 10.00
C GLN A 671 -9.10 33.68 9.98
N SER A 672 -9.31 32.38 10.16
CA SER A 672 -10.62 31.73 10.02
C SER A 672 -11.49 31.82 11.28
N ASN A 673 -11.80 33.05 11.73
CA ASN A 673 -12.79 33.27 12.77
C ASN A 673 -14.20 33.10 12.20
N PHE A 674 -14.75 31.89 12.30
CA PHE A 674 -16.11 31.56 11.87
C PHE A 674 -17.17 32.33 12.69
N LYS A 675 -17.51 33.54 12.22
CA LYS A 675 -18.67 34.33 12.66
C LYS A 675 -19.37 34.90 11.43
N SER A 676 -20.66 35.19 11.60
CA SER A 676 -21.64 35.23 10.51
C SER A 676 -21.39 36.28 9.41
N GLU A 677 -20.56 37.29 9.64
CA GLU A 677 -20.18 38.30 8.64
C GLU A 677 -19.28 37.73 7.52
N HIS A 678 -18.50 36.67 7.80
CA HIS A 678 -17.40 36.24 6.93
C HIS A 678 -17.83 35.49 5.66
N LEU A 679 -19.13 35.16 5.52
CA LEU A 679 -19.70 34.61 4.28
C LEU A 679 -19.45 35.53 3.06
N GLN A 680 -19.38 36.84 3.29
CA GLN A 680 -19.22 37.85 2.23
C GLN A 680 -17.75 38.06 1.80
N GLU A 681 -16.77 37.65 2.61
CA GLU A 681 -15.34 37.70 2.24
C GLU A 681 -14.87 36.46 1.48
N LEU A 682 -15.58 35.33 1.61
CA LEU A 682 -15.32 34.15 0.77
C LEU A 682 -15.56 34.42 -0.72
N GLU A 683 -16.62 35.16 -1.08
CA GLU A 683 -16.89 35.59 -2.47
C GLU A 683 -15.91 36.66 -2.99
N LEU A 684 -15.29 37.44 -2.10
CA LEU A 684 -14.34 38.49 -2.46
C LEU A 684 -12.93 37.92 -2.68
N THR A 685 -12.51 36.96 -1.85
CA THR A 685 -11.16 36.37 -1.92
C THR A 685 -10.93 35.44 -3.12
N GLU A 686 -11.96 35.04 -3.87
CA GLU A 686 -11.76 34.30 -5.14
C GLU A 686 -11.18 35.17 -6.28
N LYS A 687 -11.11 36.49 -6.11
CA LYS A 687 -10.73 37.43 -7.19
C LYS A 687 -9.26 37.87 -7.19
N GLU A 688 -8.50 37.59 -6.13
CA GLU A 688 -7.08 37.93 -6.05
C GLU A 688 -6.24 36.73 -5.60
N GLY A 689 -5.15 36.45 -6.32
CA GLY A 689 -4.34 35.23 -6.19
C GLY A 689 -3.41 35.19 -4.97
N ALA A 690 -3.87 35.65 -3.81
CA ALA A 690 -3.15 35.51 -2.55
C ALA A 690 -3.34 34.09 -1.98
N SER A 691 -2.26 33.44 -1.54
CA SER A 691 -2.33 32.13 -0.90
C SER A 691 -3.09 32.25 0.44
N ARG A 692 -4.21 31.53 0.58
CA ARG A 692 -4.97 31.48 1.85
C ARG A 692 -4.09 30.83 2.93
N PRO A 693 -4.07 31.34 4.18
CA PRO A 693 -3.20 30.81 5.22
C PRO A 693 -3.63 29.39 5.62
N LYS A 694 -2.74 28.42 5.35
CA LYS A 694 -2.97 26.97 5.54
C LYS A 694 -3.17 26.64 7.04
N GLY A 695 -4.17 25.82 7.35
CA GLY A 695 -4.42 25.23 8.67
C GLY A 695 -4.30 23.70 8.66
N LEU A 696 -4.45 23.06 9.83
CA LEU A 696 -4.36 21.59 9.93
C LEU A 696 -5.36 20.87 9.02
N VAL A 697 -6.57 21.39 8.83
CA VAL A 697 -7.59 20.79 7.94
C VAL A 697 -7.15 20.69 6.49
N ASP A 698 -6.21 21.51 6.04
CA ASP A 698 -5.67 21.44 4.67
C ASP A 698 -4.70 20.26 4.48
N ARG A 699 -4.35 19.59 5.59
CA ARG A 699 -3.52 18.37 5.64
C ARG A 699 -4.30 17.17 6.21
N MET A 700 -5.64 17.26 6.23
CA MET A 700 -6.56 16.19 6.64
C MET A 700 -7.24 15.54 5.42
N ASN A 701 -7.43 14.23 5.47
CA ASN A 701 -8.10 13.46 4.42
C ASN A 701 -9.62 13.74 4.39
N LEU A 702 -10.30 13.21 3.36
CA LEU A 702 -11.74 13.40 3.15
C LEU A 702 -12.60 12.95 4.34
N TYR A 703 -12.28 11.79 4.93
CA TYR A 703 -13.04 11.18 6.05
C TYR A 703 -12.74 11.82 7.41
N GLU A 704 -11.53 12.35 7.61
CA GLU A 704 -11.18 13.17 8.77
C GLU A 704 -11.97 14.49 8.77
N LYS A 705 -12.14 15.10 7.59
CA LYS A 705 -13.00 16.28 7.39
C LYS A 705 -14.48 15.92 7.56
N GLU A 706 -14.92 14.74 7.07
CA GLU A 706 -16.27 14.21 7.30
C GLU A 706 -16.55 14.04 8.81
N GLY A 707 -15.58 13.55 9.58
CA GLY A 707 -15.66 13.48 11.05
C GLY A 707 -15.88 14.85 11.71
N ILE A 708 -15.17 15.90 11.29
CA ILE A 708 -15.34 17.25 11.82
C ILE A 708 -16.76 17.78 11.57
N ILE A 709 -17.26 17.69 10.33
CA ILE A 709 -18.60 18.22 10.00
C ILE A 709 -19.71 17.40 10.69
N GLN A 710 -19.54 16.07 10.80
CA GLN A 710 -20.50 15.20 11.49
C GLN A 710 -20.58 15.48 13.01
N VAL A 711 -19.49 15.91 13.65
CA VAL A 711 -19.54 16.46 15.02
C VAL A 711 -20.36 17.76 15.05
N LYS A 712 -20.14 18.71 14.13
CA LYS A 712 -20.89 19.98 14.08
C LYS A 712 -22.39 19.77 13.84
N VAL A 713 -22.79 18.85 12.96
CA VAL A 713 -24.21 18.47 12.79
C VAL A 713 -24.79 17.93 14.11
N THR A 714 -24.00 17.14 14.85
CA THR A 714 -24.41 16.57 16.15
C THR A 714 -24.47 17.63 17.26
N GLN A 715 -23.61 18.66 17.23
CA GLN A 715 -23.73 19.85 18.08
C GLN A 715 -25.03 20.62 17.83
N ILE A 716 -25.45 20.77 16.56
CA ILE A 716 -26.67 21.50 16.21
C ILE A 716 -27.92 20.70 16.63
N ALA A 717 -27.93 19.38 16.44
CA ALA A 717 -28.98 18.51 17.01
C ALA A 717 -29.05 18.61 18.55
N LEU A 718 -27.90 18.67 19.23
CA LEU A 718 -27.85 18.93 20.68
C LEU A 718 -28.33 20.32 21.07
N LYS A 719 -28.10 21.36 20.24
CA LYS A 719 -28.65 22.71 20.45
C LYS A 719 -30.19 22.69 20.34
N GLU A 720 -30.73 21.98 19.35
CA GLU A 720 -32.17 21.80 19.15
C GLU A 720 -32.86 21.18 20.37
N GLU A 721 -32.36 20.04 20.84
CA GLU A 721 -32.95 19.30 21.97
C GLU A 721 -32.78 20.03 23.33
N LEU A 722 -31.69 20.80 23.50
CA LEU A 722 -31.44 21.57 24.73
C LEU A 722 -32.08 22.96 24.75
N GLN A 723 -32.54 23.47 23.60
CA GLN A 723 -33.08 24.83 23.45
C GLN A 723 -34.41 24.81 22.70
N ASN A 724 -34.36 24.80 21.37
CA ASN A 724 -35.49 24.66 20.44
C ASN A 724 -34.97 24.63 18.97
N ALA A 725 -35.87 24.31 18.03
CA ALA A 725 -35.54 24.28 16.60
C ALA A 725 -35.17 25.66 16.02
N THR A 726 -35.78 26.75 16.48
CA THR A 726 -35.46 28.11 15.97
C THR A 726 -34.04 28.55 16.30
N ASP A 727 -33.56 28.29 17.52
CA ASP A 727 -32.18 28.56 17.92
C ASP A 727 -31.22 27.65 17.13
N ALA A 728 -31.59 26.39 16.86
CA ALA A 728 -30.78 25.49 16.04
C ALA A 728 -30.66 25.93 14.56
N VAL A 729 -31.71 26.53 13.99
CA VAL A 729 -31.70 27.11 12.63
C VAL A 729 -30.64 28.20 12.48
N GLU A 730 -30.39 29.04 13.50
CA GLU A 730 -29.33 30.07 13.44
C GLU A 730 -27.94 29.50 13.09
N SER A 731 -27.65 28.28 13.54
CA SER A 731 -26.35 27.62 13.32
C SER A 731 -26.24 26.91 11.97
N SER A 732 -27.25 26.97 11.11
CA SER A 732 -27.21 26.44 9.73
C SER A 732 -26.18 27.16 8.85
N ALA A 733 -26.08 28.49 8.97
CA ALA A 733 -25.10 29.29 8.23
C ALA A 733 -23.65 28.94 8.64
N GLU A 734 -23.40 28.70 9.94
CA GLU A 734 -22.10 28.22 10.42
C GLU A 734 -21.75 26.82 9.86
N LEU A 735 -22.74 25.94 9.73
CA LEU A 735 -22.56 24.58 9.20
C LEU A 735 -22.16 24.59 7.73
N LEU A 736 -22.82 25.42 6.91
CA LEU A 736 -22.49 25.60 5.49
C LEU A 736 -21.14 26.30 5.30
N ALA A 737 -20.82 27.31 6.12
CA ALA A 737 -19.51 27.96 6.11
C ALA A 737 -18.37 27.00 6.52
N LEU A 738 -18.61 26.13 7.49
CA LEU A 738 -17.66 25.07 7.87
C LEU A 738 -17.46 24.05 6.74
N TYR A 739 -18.53 23.61 6.08
CA TYR A 739 -18.43 22.76 4.89
C TYR A 739 -17.57 23.43 3.80
N ALA A 740 -17.85 24.70 3.47
CA ALA A 740 -17.09 25.45 2.47
C ALA A 740 -15.60 25.57 2.81
N ARG A 741 -15.24 25.79 4.09
CA ARG A 741 -13.83 25.82 4.54
C ARG A 741 -13.16 24.45 4.49
N LEU A 742 -13.89 23.35 4.67
CA LEU A 742 -13.36 21.99 4.65
C LEU A 742 -13.20 21.43 3.23
N PHE A 743 -14.18 21.64 2.35
CA PHE A 743 -14.33 20.93 1.07
C PHE A 743 -14.32 21.81 -0.18
N GLY A 744 -14.50 23.14 -0.04
CA GLY A 744 -14.71 24.05 -1.18
C GLY A 744 -16.12 23.94 -1.80
N ASP A 745 -16.32 24.54 -2.98
CA ASP A 745 -17.54 24.37 -3.77
C ASP A 745 -17.40 23.24 -4.81
N PRO A 746 -18.10 22.10 -4.66
CA PRO A 746 -18.07 21.03 -5.65
C PRO A 746 -18.77 21.39 -6.99
N ARG A 747 -19.56 22.48 -7.07
CA ARG A 747 -20.13 22.99 -8.34
C ARG A 747 -19.06 23.73 -9.18
N ALA A 748 -18.08 24.38 -8.55
CA ALA A 748 -16.97 25.04 -9.22
C ALA A 748 -15.94 24.05 -9.79
N GLU A 749 -15.62 22.98 -9.07
CA GLU A 749 -14.58 22.00 -9.45
C GLU A 749 -14.87 21.29 -10.81
N ALA A 750 -16.15 21.17 -11.21
CA ALA A 750 -16.54 20.63 -12.52
C ALA A 750 -16.17 21.56 -13.70
N LYS A 751 -16.09 22.88 -13.46
CA LYS A 751 -15.88 23.88 -14.51
C LYS A 751 -14.40 23.97 -14.93
N THR A 752 -13.46 23.71 -14.01
CA THR A 752 -12.02 23.72 -14.27
C THR A 752 -11.57 22.47 -15.04
N THR A 753 -12.02 21.29 -14.64
CA THR A 753 -11.69 20.00 -15.28
C THR A 753 -12.15 19.91 -16.74
N SER A 754 -13.24 20.60 -17.11
CA SER A 754 -13.71 20.72 -18.50
C SER A 754 -12.64 21.25 -19.49
N LYS A 755 -11.69 22.05 -19.02
CA LYS A 755 -10.58 22.59 -19.84
C LYS A 755 -9.41 21.62 -19.93
N ILE A 756 -9.10 20.93 -18.83
CA ILE A 756 -7.96 20.01 -18.71
C ILE A 756 -8.19 18.75 -19.57
N ASN A 757 -9.42 18.26 -19.64
CA ASN A 757 -9.80 17.07 -20.44
C ASN A 757 -9.78 17.27 -21.97
N THR A 758 -9.22 18.38 -22.47
CA THR A 758 -8.97 18.60 -23.90
C THR A 758 -7.69 17.91 -24.42
N SER A 759 -6.94 17.25 -23.53
CA SER A 759 -5.79 16.38 -23.81
C SER A 759 -6.19 15.07 -24.51
N ARG A 760 -6.70 15.20 -25.73
CA ARG A 760 -7.06 14.11 -26.66
C ARG A 760 -6.09 12.93 -26.58
N ALA A 761 -6.60 11.78 -26.13
CA ALA A 761 -5.83 10.54 -26.03
C ALA A 761 -5.04 10.25 -27.32
N PRO A 762 -3.75 9.88 -27.23
CA PRO A 762 -2.90 9.70 -28.40
C PRO A 762 -3.42 8.54 -29.25
N LYS A 763 -3.71 8.83 -30.53
CA LYS A 763 -4.07 7.79 -31.50
C LYS A 763 -2.84 6.91 -31.76
N SER A 764 -2.79 5.75 -31.10
CA SER A 764 -1.70 4.77 -31.21
C SER A 764 -1.65 4.14 -32.61
N ALA A 765 -0.86 4.74 -33.49
CA ALA A 765 -0.43 4.12 -34.73
C ALA A 765 0.82 3.25 -34.48
N VAL A 766 0.89 2.11 -35.16
CA VAL A 766 1.97 1.10 -35.13
C VAL A 766 2.02 0.23 -33.86
N GLY A 767 2.14 -1.10 -34.04
CA GLY A 767 2.64 -2.01 -32.99
C GLY A 767 1.64 -3.00 -32.37
N SER A 768 0.92 -3.82 -33.16
CA SER A 768 0.15 -4.94 -32.59
C SER A 768 1.08 -6.07 -32.11
N LEU A 769 1.22 -6.22 -30.79
CA LEU A 769 1.98 -7.32 -30.17
C LEU A 769 1.19 -7.97 -29.02
N ARG A 770 0.16 -8.75 -29.39
CA ARG A 770 -0.58 -9.60 -28.45
C ARG A 770 0.28 -10.78 -28.00
N GLN A 771 0.88 -10.70 -26.81
CA GLN A 771 1.39 -11.88 -26.08
C GLN A 771 0.91 -11.87 -24.62
N SER A 772 -0.22 -12.52 -24.37
CA SER A 772 -0.76 -12.75 -23.03
C SER A 772 -0.06 -13.93 -22.36
N VAL A 773 0.80 -13.66 -21.37
CA VAL A 773 1.60 -14.72 -20.69
C VAL A 773 0.79 -15.48 -19.63
N PHE A 774 -0.25 -14.87 -19.06
CA PHE A 774 -1.12 -15.48 -18.04
C PHE A 774 -2.40 -16.11 -18.63
N SER A 775 -2.28 -17.31 -19.22
CA SER A 775 -3.43 -18.22 -19.39
C SER A 775 -3.03 -19.67 -19.67
N ARG A 776 -3.02 -20.52 -18.63
CA ARG A 776 -3.08 -21.99 -18.76
C ARG A 776 -3.76 -22.65 -17.55
N ILE A 777 -5.09 -22.75 -17.60
CA ILE A 777 -5.89 -23.90 -17.13
C ILE A 777 -7.28 -23.72 -17.78
N GLY A 778 -7.85 -24.81 -18.31
CA GLY A 778 -8.94 -24.72 -19.30
C GLY A 778 -10.35 -24.66 -18.71
N ARG A 779 -11.23 -23.90 -19.37
CA ARG A 779 -12.68 -24.16 -19.37
C ARG A 779 -13.18 -24.41 -20.80
N SER A 780 -14.10 -25.36 -20.92
CA SER A 780 -14.71 -25.76 -22.19
C SER A 780 -15.56 -24.63 -22.79
N ARG A 781 -15.49 -24.46 -24.12
CA ARG A 781 -16.37 -23.57 -24.88
C ARG A 781 -17.60 -24.32 -25.39
N SER A 782 -18.78 -23.96 -24.91
CA SER A 782 -20.01 -24.09 -25.70
C SER A 782 -20.20 -22.86 -26.60
N ARG A 783 -20.97 -23.00 -27.69
CA ARG A 783 -21.18 -21.96 -28.72
C ARG A 783 -22.62 -21.49 -28.74
N HIS A 784 -22.81 -20.17 -28.66
CA HIS A 784 -23.74 -19.40 -29.48
C HIS A 784 -23.01 -18.10 -29.89
N GLY A 785 -23.30 -17.45 -31.02
CA GLY A 785 -24.29 -17.77 -32.05
C GLY A 785 -24.81 -16.47 -32.66
N GLU A 786 -24.07 -15.90 -33.61
CA GLU A 786 -24.50 -14.68 -34.31
C GLU A 786 -25.71 -14.94 -35.20
N GLU A 787 -26.76 -14.14 -35.05
CA GLU A 787 -27.71 -13.87 -36.12
C GLU A 787 -27.87 -12.36 -36.31
N ARG A 788 -28.06 -11.97 -37.57
CA ARG A 788 -28.14 -10.57 -38.00
C ARG A 788 -29.46 -9.92 -37.58
N ARG A 789 -29.47 -8.59 -37.50
CA ARG A 789 -30.67 -7.80 -37.77
C ARG A 789 -30.43 -6.86 -38.95
N GLU A 790 -31.49 -6.60 -39.68
CA GLU A 790 -31.51 -5.93 -40.99
C GLU A 790 -31.74 -4.41 -40.84
N SER A 791 -31.41 -3.63 -41.86
CA SER A 791 -31.42 -2.16 -41.79
C SER A 791 -31.95 -1.50 -43.08
N VAL A 792 -33.14 -0.89 -43.00
CA VAL A 792 -33.83 -0.17 -44.09
C VAL A 792 -34.85 0.81 -43.47
N PRO A 793 -35.14 2.02 -43.99
CA PRO A 793 -34.27 2.99 -44.69
C PRO A 793 -34.36 4.43 -44.13
N SER A 794 -33.46 5.33 -44.56
CA SER A 794 -33.76 6.78 -44.69
C SER A 794 -32.90 7.42 -45.79
N VAL A 795 -33.49 8.36 -46.55
CA VAL A 795 -33.03 8.92 -47.85
C VAL A 795 -33.77 10.27 -48.06
N PRO A 796 -33.27 11.32 -48.78
CA PRO A 796 -31.95 11.60 -49.40
C PRO A 796 -31.17 12.70 -48.58
N SER A 797 -30.08 13.39 -48.98
CA SER A 797 -29.63 13.89 -50.30
C SER A 797 -28.13 14.34 -50.42
N VAL A 798 -27.39 13.74 -51.37
CA VAL A 798 -26.82 14.36 -52.61
C VAL A 798 -26.13 15.76 -52.55
N PRO A 799 -24.96 16.02 -53.21
CA PRO A 799 -23.90 15.16 -53.79
C PRO A 799 -22.42 15.62 -53.51
N GLY A 800 -21.39 14.86 -53.98
CA GLY A 800 -19.97 15.27 -53.79
C GLY A 800 -18.84 14.50 -54.53
N THR A 801 -18.91 14.34 -55.86
CA THR A 801 -17.76 14.21 -56.83
C THR A 801 -16.62 13.15 -56.66
N ARG A 802 -16.61 12.14 -57.58
CA ARG A 802 -15.49 11.40 -58.27
C ARG A 802 -14.06 11.33 -57.65
N GLN A 803 -13.40 10.17 -57.40
CA GLN A 803 -12.86 9.09 -58.30
C GLN A 803 -11.59 9.46 -59.14
N PRO A 804 -10.74 8.51 -59.64
CA PRO A 804 -10.22 7.24 -59.05
C PRO A 804 -8.75 6.82 -59.48
N SER A 805 -8.16 5.77 -58.87
CA SER A 805 -7.08 4.89 -59.45
C SER A 805 -6.90 3.61 -58.58
N ILE A 806 -6.77 2.34 -59.05
CA ILE A 806 -5.88 1.69 -60.06
C ILE A 806 -4.45 1.48 -59.48
N ALA A 807 -3.81 0.28 -59.41
CA ALA A 807 -4.09 -1.05 -60.03
C ALA A 807 -3.64 -2.30 -59.22
N THR A 808 -4.32 -3.43 -59.49
CA THR A 808 -3.92 -4.85 -59.69
C THR A 808 -2.55 -5.46 -59.27
N THR A 809 -2.57 -6.81 -59.15
CA THR A 809 -1.46 -7.82 -59.18
C THR A 809 -0.77 -8.12 -57.84
N ASN A 810 -0.28 -9.35 -57.54
CA ASN A 810 -0.44 -10.66 -58.21
C ASN A 810 -0.28 -11.84 -57.22
N ALA A 811 -0.59 -13.08 -57.66
CA ALA A 811 -0.31 -14.34 -56.95
C ALA A 811 0.00 -15.50 -57.92
N PRO A 812 0.79 -16.52 -57.53
CA PRO A 812 0.90 -17.82 -58.21
C PRO A 812 0.16 -18.95 -57.47
N THR A 813 -0.02 -20.13 -58.10
CA THR A 813 -0.89 -21.21 -57.61
C THR A 813 -0.43 -22.60 -58.11
N ILE A 814 -0.95 -23.68 -57.48
CA ILE A 814 -0.78 -25.12 -57.81
C ILE A 814 0.69 -25.64 -57.67
N GLN A 815 1.00 -26.92 -57.42
CA GLN A 815 0.34 -28.18 -57.81
C GLN A 815 0.10 -29.19 -56.67
N VAL A 816 -0.66 -30.25 -56.98
CA VAL A 816 -1.04 -31.37 -56.10
C VAL A 816 -0.62 -32.69 -56.75
N THR A 817 -0.08 -33.62 -55.96
CA THR A 817 -0.03 -35.06 -56.28
C THR A 817 -0.24 -35.88 -55.01
N ASN A 818 -1.30 -36.70 -54.98
CA ASN A 818 -1.44 -37.82 -54.04
C ASN A 818 -0.96 -39.10 -54.75
N GLU A 819 -0.51 -40.09 -53.97
CA GLU A 819 -0.73 -41.55 -54.14
C GLU A 819 -0.10 -42.21 -52.89
N ASP A 820 -0.90 -42.93 -52.08
CA ASP A 820 -1.04 -44.40 -52.03
C ASP A 820 0.25 -45.13 -51.56
N GLY A 821 0.24 -46.07 -50.59
CA GLY A 821 -0.78 -46.67 -49.71
C GLY A 821 -0.05 -47.55 -48.65
N SER A 822 -0.65 -48.49 -47.89
CA SER A 822 -2.03 -48.95 -47.74
C SER A 822 -2.15 -49.88 -46.49
N MET A 823 -3.33 -49.97 -45.85
CA MET A 823 -3.92 -51.14 -45.16
C MET A 823 -3.16 -51.83 -43.98
N SER A 824 -3.79 -52.44 -42.95
CA SER A 824 -5.20 -52.81 -42.64
C SER A 824 -5.41 -52.69 -41.09
N ARG A 825 -6.56 -52.96 -40.42
CA ARG A 825 -7.62 -53.97 -40.65
C ARG A 825 -8.88 -53.74 -39.78
N SER A 826 -10.09 -53.79 -40.40
CA SER A 826 -11.41 -54.21 -39.83
C SER A 826 -12.02 -53.49 -38.58
N GLN A 827 -13.36 -53.35 -38.40
CA GLN A 827 -14.54 -53.70 -39.21
C GLN A 827 -15.83 -53.00 -38.68
N SER A 828 -16.68 -52.48 -39.58
CA SER A 828 -18.19 -52.47 -39.55
C SER A 828 -18.95 -51.83 -38.34
N LYS A 829 -20.17 -51.26 -38.45
CA LYS A 829 -21.22 -51.30 -39.50
C LYS A 829 -22.21 -50.12 -39.37
N SER A 830 -23.13 -50.01 -40.35
CA SER A 830 -24.32 -49.12 -40.49
C SER A 830 -25.27 -49.01 -39.26
N GLY A 831 -26.21 -48.04 -39.15
CA GLY A 831 -26.61 -46.92 -40.04
C GLY A 831 -28.13 -46.58 -39.94
N PHE A 832 -28.58 -45.47 -40.56
CA PHE A 832 -29.98 -44.91 -40.57
C PHE A 832 -30.55 -44.41 -39.22
N GLY A 833 -31.52 -43.47 -39.14
CA GLY A 833 -32.05 -42.53 -40.15
C GLY A 833 -33.50 -42.03 -39.88
N ARG A 834 -33.80 -40.75 -40.16
CA ARG A 834 -35.14 -40.05 -40.11
C ARG A 834 -35.75 -39.84 -38.70
N SER A 835 -36.78 -38.99 -38.48
CA SER A 835 -37.20 -37.67 -39.04
C SER A 835 -38.48 -37.17 -38.33
N ARG A 836 -38.68 -35.85 -38.19
CA ARG A 836 -39.96 -35.14 -37.86
C ARG A 836 -40.60 -35.41 -36.47
N SER A 837 -41.53 -34.60 -35.93
CA SER A 837 -41.78 -33.13 -35.99
C SER A 837 -42.98 -32.72 -35.10
N GLN A 838 -43.22 -31.40 -34.96
CA GLN A 838 -44.49 -30.70 -34.64
C GLN A 838 -44.90 -30.42 -33.17
N HIS A 839 -45.24 -29.13 -32.95
CA HIS A 839 -46.38 -28.54 -32.21
C HIS A 839 -46.65 -28.93 -30.72
N SER A 840 -47.19 -28.03 -29.87
CA SER A 840 -47.50 -26.60 -30.01
C SER A 840 -47.68 -25.88 -28.66
N VAL A 841 -47.35 -24.58 -28.66
CA VAL A 841 -48.13 -23.46 -28.09
C VAL A 841 -49.39 -23.83 -27.27
N ALA A 842 -49.49 -23.35 -26.00
CA ALA A 842 -50.53 -22.40 -25.56
C ALA A 842 -50.70 -22.25 -24.02
N ARG A 843 -50.82 -20.98 -23.60
CA ARG A 843 -51.78 -20.45 -22.59
C ARG A 843 -52.00 -21.14 -21.23
N SER A 844 -51.48 -20.46 -20.22
CA SER A 844 -52.25 -19.65 -19.24
C SER A 844 -53.00 -20.30 -18.07
N LYS A 845 -53.03 -19.54 -16.96
CA LYS A 845 -54.12 -19.44 -15.94
C LYS A 845 -54.42 -20.70 -15.12
N SER A 846 -54.90 -20.61 -13.88
CA SER A 846 -54.85 -19.60 -12.80
C SER A 846 -55.58 -20.22 -11.59
N HIS A 847 -55.42 -19.63 -10.40
CA HIS A 847 -56.03 -20.09 -9.13
C HIS A 847 -55.42 -21.41 -8.60
N ALA A 848 -54.97 -21.53 -7.35
CA ALA A 848 -55.51 -21.05 -6.06
C ALA A 848 -56.83 -21.75 -5.70
N GLY A 849 -56.75 -22.70 -4.75
CA GLY A 849 -57.85 -23.59 -4.39
C GLY A 849 -57.67 -24.14 -2.98
N THR A 850 -57.66 -23.24 -1.99
CA THR A 850 -57.39 -23.53 -0.58
C THR A 850 -58.43 -24.48 0.02
N SER A 851 -58.00 -25.59 0.63
CA SER A 851 -58.73 -26.21 1.74
C SER A 851 -57.91 -27.27 2.50
N THR A 852 -57.95 -27.17 3.82
CA THR A 852 -57.72 -28.28 4.77
C THR A 852 -59.12 -28.84 5.18
N PRO A 853 -59.30 -29.83 6.09
CA PRO A 853 -58.33 -30.65 6.83
C PRO A 853 -58.65 -32.17 6.87
N ARG A 854 -57.77 -32.94 7.55
CA ARG A 854 -58.02 -34.21 8.28
C ARG A 854 -59.12 -35.19 7.80
N ARG A 855 -58.70 -36.40 7.36
CA ARG A 855 -59.16 -37.66 8.01
C ARG A 855 -58.12 -38.79 7.88
N SER A 856 -58.38 -39.92 8.54
CA SER A 856 -57.35 -40.84 9.07
C SER A 856 -57.62 -42.33 8.79
N THR A 857 -56.56 -43.07 8.43
CA THR A 857 -56.34 -44.52 8.65
C THR A 857 -54.86 -44.85 8.36
N SER A 858 -54.19 -45.86 8.94
CA SER A 858 -54.47 -46.69 10.13
C SER A 858 -53.27 -47.61 10.45
N HIS A 859 -52.85 -47.69 11.74
CA HIS A 859 -51.94 -48.70 12.35
C HIS A 859 -50.52 -48.87 11.74
N GLY A 860 -49.46 -49.25 12.47
CA GLY A 860 -49.22 -49.56 13.89
C GLY A 860 -47.75 -50.02 14.04
N ARG A 861 -47.13 -50.27 15.20
CA ARG A 861 -47.51 -50.29 16.63
C ARG A 861 -46.27 -49.85 17.45
N LEU A 862 -46.41 -49.06 18.53
CA LEU A 862 -46.28 -49.45 19.97
C LEU A 862 -44.93 -50.13 20.33
N GLN A 863 -44.21 -49.84 21.43
CA GLN A 863 -44.39 -48.97 22.63
C GLN A 863 -43.01 -48.92 23.39
N LYS A 864 -42.66 -48.09 24.39
CA LYS A 864 -43.35 -47.09 25.28
C LYS A 864 -42.30 -46.24 26.06
N ARG A 865 -42.63 -44.97 26.38
CA ARG A 865 -42.36 -44.20 27.65
C ARG A 865 -40.92 -44.13 28.26
N SER A 866 -40.54 -43.13 29.07
CA SER A 866 -41.10 -41.82 29.50
C SER A 866 -39.90 -40.98 30.06
N GLU A 867 -39.85 -39.64 30.01
CA GLU A 867 -40.54 -38.68 30.93
C GLU A 867 -40.39 -39.06 32.43
N SER A 868 -40.02 -38.19 33.38
CA SER A 868 -39.99 -36.70 33.38
C SER A 868 -39.29 -36.05 34.59
N GLN A 869 -38.94 -34.75 34.48
CA GLN A 869 -38.86 -33.70 35.53
C GLN A 869 -37.74 -33.68 36.61
N SER A 870 -37.44 -32.43 37.03
CA SER A 870 -37.17 -31.96 38.41
C SER A 870 -35.72 -31.78 38.96
N ARG A 871 -35.35 -30.49 39.08
CA ARG A 871 -34.61 -29.81 40.19
C ARG A 871 -33.07 -29.89 40.34
N LYS A 872 -32.51 -28.67 40.37
CA LYS A 872 -31.51 -28.09 41.32
C LYS A 872 -30.12 -28.74 41.54
N SER A 873 -29.11 -27.87 41.33
CA SER A 873 -28.02 -27.54 42.27
C SER A 873 -26.75 -28.39 42.35
N VAL A 874 -25.63 -27.70 42.07
CA VAL A 874 -24.45 -27.51 42.95
C VAL A 874 -23.39 -28.63 43.04
N GLU A 875 -22.18 -28.23 42.64
CA GLU A 875 -20.82 -28.65 43.06
C GLU A 875 -20.27 -30.09 42.91
N SER A 876 -18.99 -30.08 42.53
CA SER A 876 -17.89 -30.95 42.98
C SER A 876 -17.67 -32.36 42.36
N MET A 877 -16.42 -32.50 41.89
CA MET A 877 -15.59 -33.72 41.90
C MET A 877 -15.73 -34.52 43.21
N PRO A 878 -15.64 -35.87 43.22
CA PRO A 878 -14.31 -36.50 43.12
C PRO A 878 -14.16 -37.90 42.48
N ARG A 879 -12.91 -38.16 42.08
CA ARG A 879 -12.11 -39.41 42.08
C ARG A 879 -12.75 -40.77 42.41
N GLN A 880 -12.28 -41.78 41.63
CA GLN A 880 -11.96 -43.17 42.03
C GLN A 880 -13.14 -44.09 42.46
N SER A 881 -13.11 -45.42 42.32
CA SER A 881 -12.29 -46.37 41.52
C SER A 881 -12.77 -47.80 41.81
N THR A 882 -12.66 -48.78 40.88
CA THR A 882 -12.19 -50.16 41.16
C THR A 882 -12.12 -51.07 39.90
N GLU A 883 -11.04 -51.88 39.84
CA GLU A 883 -11.00 -53.32 39.46
C GLU A 883 -11.32 -53.80 38.01
N GLN A 884 -10.79 -54.94 37.50
CA GLN A 884 -10.08 -56.09 38.12
C GLN A 884 -9.18 -56.86 37.12
N VAL A 885 -8.04 -57.46 37.56
CA VAL A 885 -7.44 -58.78 37.11
C VAL A 885 -7.00 -58.95 35.63
N GLN A 886 -5.88 -59.59 35.21
CA GLN A 886 -4.67 -60.29 35.73
C GLN A 886 -3.61 -60.29 34.57
N ASN A 887 -2.27 -60.38 34.67
CA ASN A 887 -1.22 -60.83 35.63
C ASN A 887 0.06 -59.96 35.40
N GLY A 888 1.25 -60.11 36.03
CA GLY A 888 1.74 -60.96 37.13
C GLY A 888 3.20 -61.44 36.91
N MET A 889 4.07 -61.36 37.94
CA MET A 889 5.53 -61.67 37.98
C MET A 889 6.45 -60.76 37.14
N ALA A 890 7.65 -60.30 37.57
CA ALA A 890 8.45 -60.40 38.81
C ALA A 890 9.68 -59.43 38.67
N THR A 891 10.56 -59.01 39.62
CA THR A 891 10.75 -58.97 41.11
C THR A 891 12.06 -58.18 41.37
N SER A 892 12.39 -57.54 42.51
CA SER A 892 11.66 -56.95 43.66
C SER A 892 12.67 -56.40 44.71
N VAL A 893 12.37 -55.25 45.36
CA VAL A 893 13.00 -54.68 46.60
C VAL A 893 14.53 -54.34 46.59
N ASP A 894 15.08 -53.39 47.38
CA ASP A 894 14.52 -52.47 48.40
C ASP A 894 15.26 -51.11 48.53
N TYR A 895 14.74 -50.19 49.36
CA TYR A 895 15.29 -48.85 49.74
C TYR A 895 16.02 -48.89 51.13
N PRO A 896 16.48 -47.76 51.78
CA PRO A 896 16.93 -46.41 51.38
C PRO A 896 18.30 -45.98 52.04
N VAL A 897 18.58 -44.65 52.14
CA VAL A 897 19.36 -43.92 53.22
C VAL A 897 20.74 -43.28 52.88
N VAL A 898 20.71 -41.94 52.69
CA VAL A 898 21.53 -40.84 53.31
C VAL A 898 23.09 -40.88 53.35
N ALA A 899 23.69 -39.68 53.14
CA ALA A 899 24.94 -39.12 53.70
C ALA A 899 26.28 -39.02 52.90
N VAL A 900 26.69 -37.75 52.66
CA VAL A 900 27.95 -37.10 53.11
C VAL A 900 29.29 -37.25 52.33
N SER A 901 29.91 -36.09 52.08
CA SER A 901 31.36 -35.76 51.91
C SER A 901 32.20 -36.24 50.70
N SER A 902 32.40 -35.28 49.79
CA SER A 902 33.70 -34.57 49.56
C SER A 902 34.94 -35.26 48.96
N LYS A 903 35.64 -34.47 48.11
CA LYS A 903 37.11 -34.44 47.91
C LYS A 903 37.82 -35.73 47.47
N ASN A 904 38.24 -35.78 46.20
CA ASN A 904 39.59 -35.31 45.81
C ASN A 904 39.78 -35.29 44.28
N SER A 905 40.85 -34.64 43.84
CA SER A 905 41.27 -34.48 42.44
C SER A 905 42.55 -35.30 42.11
N PRO A 906 43.30 -35.03 41.03
CA PRO A 906 43.55 -35.94 39.89
C PRO A 906 44.86 -36.77 40.04
N PRO A 907 45.34 -37.52 39.01
CA PRO A 907 46.12 -36.96 37.88
C PRO A 907 45.86 -37.65 36.50
N VAL A 908 45.98 -36.95 35.35
CA VAL A 908 47.13 -36.87 34.40
C VAL A 908 47.65 -38.20 33.82
N GLY A 909 47.70 -38.28 32.49
CA GLY A 909 48.40 -39.31 31.68
C GLY A 909 47.77 -39.48 30.28
N SER A 910 48.09 -38.69 29.25
CA SER A 910 49.34 -38.55 28.47
C SER A 910 49.54 -39.61 27.36
N GLU A 911 49.27 -39.21 26.11
CA GLU A 911 49.76 -39.78 24.83
C GLU A 911 49.34 -41.25 24.49
N ASN A 912 49.09 -41.65 23.24
CA ASN A 912 49.87 -41.32 22.04
C ASN A 912 49.10 -41.41 20.70
N LYS A 913 49.82 -41.14 19.60
CA LYS A 913 49.38 -41.25 18.18
C LYS A 913 49.09 -42.72 17.80
N VAL A 914 48.36 -43.06 16.73
CA VAL A 914 48.77 -42.97 15.31
C VAL A 914 47.56 -42.89 14.36
N SER A 915 47.77 -42.20 13.23
CA SER A 915 46.83 -41.93 12.13
C SER A 915 46.60 -43.09 11.15
N ASN A 916 45.49 -43.04 10.39
CA ASN A 916 45.56 -43.30 8.95
C ASN A 916 44.46 -42.58 8.13
N PHE A 917 44.68 -42.49 6.81
CA PHE A 917 44.02 -41.54 5.90
C PHE A 917 42.63 -41.95 5.36
N SER A 918 41.81 -40.94 5.03
CA SER A 918 41.01 -40.88 3.80
C SER A 918 40.68 -39.41 3.44
N LEU A 919 40.54 -39.11 2.15
CA LEU A 919 40.48 -37.75 1.59
C LEU A 919 39.03 -37.21 1.42
N PRO A 920 38.74 -35.96 1.81
CA PRO A 920 37.52 -35.26 1.40
C PRO A 920 37.68 -34.46 0.09
N ARG A 921 36.55 -34.21 -0.57
CA ARG A 921 36.37 -33.42 -1.80
C ARG A 921 36.09 -31.95 -1.45
N PRO A 922 36.46 -30.95 -2.27
CA PRO A 922 36.26 -29.54 -1.94
C PRO A 922 34.76 -29.15 -1.86
N PRO A 923 34.35 -28.32 -0.88
CA PRO A 923 32.98 -27.83 -0.75
C PRO A 923 32.72 -26.62 -1.67
N THR A 924 31.49 -26.51 -2.17
CA THR A 924 30.97 -25.33 -2.85
C THR A 924 30.51 -24.28 -1.84
N THR A 925 30.97 -23.04 -1.96
CA THR A 925 30.62 -21.95 -1.05
C THR A 925 29.28 -21.29 -1.40
N SER A 926 28.23 -21.65 -0.67
CA SER A 926 27.10 -20.73 -0.43
C SER A 926 27.54 -19.65 0.57
N ALA A 927 27.05 -18.41 0.40
CA ALA A 927 27.40 -17.30 1.28
C ALA A 927 26.33 -17.14 2.37
N ASP A 928 26.60 -17.68 3.57
CA ASP A 928 25.74 -17.50 4.74
C ASP A 928 25.99 -16.16 5.43
N SER A 929 24.90 -15.54 5.90
CA SER A 929 24.94 -14.29 6.69
C SER A 929 25.26 -14.57 8.15
N PRO A 930 26.20 -13.85 8.80
CA PRO A 930 26.63 -14.17 10.16
C PRO A 930 25.66 -13.67 11.24
N SER A 931 25.16 -14.61 12.06
CA SER A 931 24.36 -14.31 13.26
C SER A 931 25.22 -13.74 14.40
N PRO A 932 24.87 -12.59 15.01
CA PRO A 932 25.71 -11.92 16.00
C PRO A 932 25.52 -12.46 17.42
N ILE A 933 26.21 -13.55 17.77
CA ILE A 933 26.47 -13.93 19.17
C ILE A 933 27.97 -14.23 19.32
N GLN A 934 28.71 -13.33 19.97
CA GLN A 934 30.13 -13.50 20.27
C GLN A 934 30.39 -13.15 21.73
N PHE A 935 30.81 -14.14 22.52
CA PHE A 935 31.14 -13.95 23.93
C PHE A 935 32.52 -13.27 24.04
N LEU A 936 32.60 -12.17 24.78
CA LEU A 936 33.86 -11.53 25.13
C LEU A 936 34.66 -12.39 26.12
N LYS A 937 35.99 -12.28 26.06
CA LYS A 937 36.92 -12.88 27.03
C LYS A 937 37.32 -11.83 28.07
N ASP A 938 37.48 -12.28 29.31
CA ASP A 938 37.93 -11.43 30.41
C ASP A 938 39.35 -10.89 30.21
N VAL A 939 39.56 -9.66 30.66
CA VAL A 939 40.88 -9.08 30.96
C VAL A 939 40.84 -8.58 32.39
N ALA A 940 41.66 -9.16 33.26
CA ALA A 940 41.71 -8.80 34.67
C ALA A 940 42.63 -7.60 34.92
N ASN A 941 42.24 -6.71 35.86
CA ASN A 941 43.11 -6.23 36.95
C ASN A 941 42.37 -5.29 37.93
N SER A 942 42.12 -5.81 39.13
CA SER A 942 42.36 -5.18 40.45
C SER A 942 42.00 -3.70 40.71
N LEU A 943 41.01 -3.45 41.58
CA LEU A 943 41.22 -2.98 42.97
C LEU A 943 39.89 -2.95 43.77
N ASP A 944 39.98 -3.03 45.11
CA ASP A 944 38.87 -3.45 46.01
C ASP A 944 38.14 -2.28 46.76
N PRO A 945 36.96 -2.54 47.38
CA PRO A 945 35.95 -1.51 47.69
C PRO A 945 35.82 -1.10 49.18
N ILE A 946 34.90 -0.17 49.49
CA ILE A 946 34.49 0.21 50.86
C ILE A 946 32.95 0.27 51.02
N SER A 947 32.45 -0.47 52.03
CA SER A 947 31.15 -0.42 52.74
C SER A 947 29.80 -0.63 52.00
N GLU A 948 29.20 -1.77 52.37
CA GLU A 948 27.78 -2.23 52.34
C GLU A 948 26.75 -1.33 53.10
N PRO A 949 25.41 -1.61 53.11
CA PRO A 949 24.73 -2.90 52.82
C PRO A 949 23.46 -2.91 51.94
N PHE A 950 23.08 -4.11 51.49
CA PHE A 950 21.80 -4.48 50.86
C PHE A 950 20.82 -5.17 51.83
N PRO A 951 19.50 -5.13 51.57
CA PRO A 951 18.53 -6.10 52.07
C PRO A 951 18.01 -7.07 50.97
N SER A 952 18.48 -8.32 51.03
CA SER A 952 17.87 -9.59 50.60
C SER A 952 16.65 -9.62 49.64
N GLY A 953 16.77 -10.24 48.44
CA GLY A 953 15.59 -10.46 47.58
C GLY A 953 15.74 -11.23 46.25
N LYS A 954 16.22 -12.49 46.27
CA LYS A 954 16.36 -13.43 45.11
C LYS A 954 17.38 -13.07 44.02
N SER A 955 18.24 -14.03 43.71
CA SER A 955 19.15 -14.01 42.55
C SER A 955 18.53 -14.75 41.36
N ASP A 956 18.81 -14.25 40.15
CA ASP A 956 19.24 -15.00 38.95
C ASP A 956 18.82 -14.27 37.66
N GLN A 957 19.46 -13.12 37.42
CA GLN A 957 19.57 -12.53 36.09
C GLN A 957 20.72 -11.52 36.07
N ILE A 958 21.78 -11.82 35.30
CA ILE A 958 22.76 -10.81 34.90
C ILE A 958 22.02 -9.80 34.02
N PRO A 959 22.15 -8.47 34.24
CA PRO A 959 21.51 -7.48 33.38
C PRO A 959 22.04 -7.61 31.95
N LYS A 960 21.24 -8.22 31.06
CA LYS A 960 21.49 -8.23 29.61
C LYS A 960 21.26 -6.82 29.09
N GLN A 961 22.29 -5.97 29.21
CA GLN A 961 22.27 -4.62 28.65
C GLN A 961 22.12 -4.73 27.14
N ASN A 962 20.92 -4.42 26.63
CA ASN A 962 20.62 -4.49 25.20
C ASN A 962 21.42 -3.40 24.46
N LEU A 963 22.63 -3.73 24.02
CA LEU A 963 23.42 -2.96 23.06
C LEU A 963 22.83 -3.04 21.63
N ARG A 964 21.50 -3.04 21.53
CA ARG A 964 20.77 -2.93 20.27
C ARG A 964 20.57 -1.42 20.04
N PRO A 965 21.13 -0.83 18.98
CA PRO A 965 20.87 0.58 18.68
C PRO A 965 19.35 0.80 18.48
N PRO A 966 18.84 2.01 18.75
CA PRO A 966 17.42 2.30 18.58
C PRO A 966 17.03 2.06 17.12
N VAL A 967 16.13 1.10 16.89
CA VAL A 967 15.62 0.79 15.56
C VAL A 967 14.79 1.97 15.07
N PRO A 968 15.13 2.60 13.93
CA PRO A 968 14.36 3.73 13.43
C PRO A 968 12.93 3.30 13.08
N HIS A 969 11.96 3.92 13.75
CA HIS A 969 10.56 4.05 13.34
C HIS A 969 9.84 2.80 12.78
N SER A 970 9.91 1.67 13.50
CA SER A 970 9.11 0.47 13.19
C SER A 970 7.59 0.72 13.11
N SER A 971 7.10 1.84 13.67
CA SER A 971 5.71 2.29 13.57
C SER A 971 5.34 2.98 12.25
N MET A 972 6.32 3.51 11.50
CA MET A 972 6.07 4.17 10.20
C MET A 972 6.21 3.22 9.01
N VAL A 973 7.08 2.21 9.11
CA VAL A 973 7.30 1.19 8.07
C VAL A 973 6.04 0.38 7.74
N ASN A 974 5.18 0.16 8.75
CA ASN A 974 4.00 -0.70 8.65
C ASN A 974 2.68 0.06 8.35
N MET A 975 2.73 1.37 8.09
CA MET A 975 1.54 2.12 7.67
C MET A 975 1.34 1.99 6.17
N THR A 976 0.27 1.30 5.74
CA THR A 976 -0.22 1.38 4.35
C THR A 976 -0.86 2.75 4.12
N PRO A 977 -0.45 3.54 3.10
CA PRO A 977 -1.14 4.77 2.73
C PRO A 977 -2.62 4.53 2.44
N GLU A 978 -3.51 5.44 2.90
CA GLU A 978 -4.95 5.34 2.63
C GLU A 978 -5.29 5.64 1.16
N PRO A 979 -6.37 5.06 0.60
CA PRO A 979 -6.72 5.26 -0.80
C PRO A 979 -6.92 6.74 -1.20
N LEU A 980 -6.18 7.14 -2.23
CA LEU A 980 -6.34 8.36 -2.99
C LEU A 980 -7.46 8.14 -4.03
N PHE A 981 -8.63 8.68 -3.76
CA PHE A 981 -9.79 8.54 -4.64
C PHE A 981 -9.66 9.43 -5.89
N PRO A 982 -10.00 8.93 -7.10
CA PRO A 982 -10.10 9.76 -8.29
C PRO A 982 -11.06 10.93 -8.08
N PHE A 983 -10.70 12.11 -8.58
CA PHE A 983 -11.45 13.37 -8.44
C PHE A 983 -12.99 13.24 -8.60
N VAL A 984 -13.47 12.46 -9.57
CA VAL A 984 -14.91 12.25 -9.80
C VAL A 984 -15.59 11.52 -8.63
N GLN A 985 -14.89 10.59 -7.98
CA GLN A 985 -15.40 9.89 -6.79
C GLN A 985 -15.35 10.80 -5.56
N GLU A 986 -14.28 11.58 -5.40
CA GLU A 986 -14.17 12.59 -4.33
C GLU A 986 -15.28 13.67 -4.45
N ARG A 987 -15.52 14.21 -5.65
CA ARG A 987 -16.61 15.16 -5.93
C ARG A 987 -17.97 14.58 -5.55
N ARG A 988 -18.24 13.32 -5.93
CA ARG A 988 -19.50 12.63 -5.60
C ARG A 988 -19.68 12.47 -4.09
N HIS A 989 -18.62 12.13 -3.35
CA HIS A 989 -18.66 12.10 -1.89
C HIS A 989 -18.95 13.50 -1.31
N LYS A 990 -18.21 14.55 -1.73
CA LYS A 990 -18.45 15.95 -1.33
C LYS A 990 -19.92 16.35 -1.53
N MET A 991 -20.48 16.07 -2.71
CA MET A 991 -21.88 16.40 -3.05
C MET A 991 -22.89 15.56 -2.25
N SER A 992 -22.64 14.25 -2.07
CA SER A 992 -23.48 13.38 -1.24
C SER A 992 -23.56 13.87 0.21
N LEU A 993 -22.43 14.39 0.74
CA LEU A 993 -22.35 14.97 2.07
C LEU A 993 -23.08 16.33 2.13
N LEU A 994 -22.95 17.18 1.10
CA LEU A 994 -23.67 18.45 1.03
C LEU A 994 -25.20 18.25 0.94
N VAL A 995 -25.66 17.21 0.25
CA VAL A 995 -27.08 16.79 0.26
C VAL A 995 -27.52 16.38 1.67
N GLU A 996 -26.72 15.61 2.42
CA GLU A 996 -27.04 15.29 3.83
C GLU A 996 -27.20 16.57 4.67
N LEU A 997 -26.31 17.56 4.51
CA LEU A 997 -26.39 18.83 5.23
C LEU A 997 -27.65 19.63 4.87
N TRP A 998 -27.97 19.76 3.58
CA TRP A 998 -29.18 20.47 3.14
C TRP A 998 -30.46 19.80 3.63
N LEU A 999 -30.54 18.47 3.61
CA LEU A 999 -31.72 17.74 4.11
C LEU A 999 -31.82 17.78 5.65
N PHE A 1000 -30.69 17.84 6.36
CA PHE A 1000 -30.67 18.12 7.81
C PHE A 1000 -31.20 19.54 8.12
N ILE A 1001 -30.73 20.55 7.38
CA ILE A 1001 -31.17 21.95 7.49
C ILE A 1001 -32.67 22.08 7.16
N ALA A 1002 -33.15 21.42 6.09
CA ALA A 1002 -34.58 21.36 5.77
C ALA A 1002 -35.41 20.75 6.91
N GLY A 1003 -34.87 19.73 7.59
CA GLY A 1003 -35.49 19.13 8.77
C GLY A 1003 -35.62 20.12 9.94
N LEU A 1004 -34.59 20.93 10.20
CA LEU A 1004 -34.62 22.00 11.20
C LEU A 1004 -35.68 23.05 10.87
N TYR A 1005 -35.67 23.59 9.63
CA TYR A 1005 -36.68 24.56 9.18
C TYR A 1005 -38.11 24.00 9.26
N THR A 1006 -38.31 22.73 8.92
CA THR A 1006 -39.62 22.05 9.03
C THR A 1006 -40.10 22.01 10.48
N ARG A 1007 -39.22 21.68 11.44
CA ARG A 1007 -39.55 21.65 12.88
C ARG A 1007 -39.68 23.04 13.50
N ALA A 1008 -39.03 24.05 12.93
CA ALA A 1008 -39.23 25.46 13.25
C ALA A 1008 -40.49 26.08 12.62
N GLY A 1009 -41.23 25.34 11.78
CA GLY A 1009 -42.43 25.83 11.07
C GLY A 1009 -42.14 26.77 9.89
N VAL A 1010 -40.88 26.91 9.46
CA VAL A 1010 -40.45 27.81 8.39
C VAL A 1010 -40.44 27.05 7.05
N TYR A 1011 -41.64 26.75 6.56
CA TYR A 1011 -41.83 25.78 5.48
C TYR A 1011 -41.27 26.21 4.11
N ASP A 1012 -41.22 27.50 3.81
CA ASP A 1012 -40.66 27.99 2.55
C ASP A 1012 -39.13 27.81 2.49
N ASP A 1013 -38.41 28.13 3.57
CA ASP A 1013 -36.97 27.87 3.68
C ASP A 1013 -36.67 26.36 3.72
N ALA A 1014 -37.52 25.57 4.39
CA ALA A 1014 -37.43 24.11 4.37
C ALA A 1014 -37.55 23.57 2.94
N LYS A 1015 -38.51 24.09 2.16
CA LYS A 1015 -38.69 23.72 0.75
C LYS A 1015 -37.47 24.10 -0.09
N ALA A 1016 -36.96 25.33 0.05
CA ALA A 1016 -35.80 25.81 -0.68
C ALA A 1016 -34.54 24.93 -0.41
N ALA A 1017 -34.31 24.55 0.85
CA ALA A 1017 -33.23 23.62 1.22
C ALA A 1017 -33.37 22.22 0.57
N VAL A 1018 -34.60 21.70 0.42
CA VAL A 1018 -34.85 20.44 -0.31
C VAL A 1018 -34.74 20.60 -1.83
N GLU A 1019 -34.95 21.81 -2.36
CA GLU A 1019 -34.76 22.11 -3.78
C GLU A 1019 -33.25 22.23 -4.13
N GLU A 1020 -32.43 22.89 -3.32
CA GLU A 1020 -30.95 22.85 -3.43
C GLU A 1020 -30.39 21.43 -3.34
N ALA A 1021 -30.90 20.62 -2.40
CA ALA A 1021 -30.55 19.20 -2.31
C ALA A 1021 -30.92 18.43 -3.59
N ALA A 1022 -32.10 18.68 -4.17
CA ALA A 1022 -32.54 18.04 -5.41
C ALA A 1022 -31.68 18.44 -6.63
N GLU A 1023 -31.25 19.71 -6.71
CA GLU A 1023 -30.36 20.18 -7.78
C GLU A 1023 -28.98 19.51 -7.72
N LEU A 1024 -28.42 19.32 -6.51
CA LEU A 1024 -27.16 18.59 -6.34
C LEU A 1024 -27.24 17.12 -6.78
N VAL A 1025 -28.36 16.44 -6.55
CA VAL A 1025 -28.56 15.06 -7.05
C VAL A 1025 -28.68 15.06 -8.58
N GLY A 1026 -29.42 16.01 -9.16
CA GLY A 1026 -29.51 16.16 -10.63
C GLY A 1026 -28.18 16.50 -11.31
N GLU A 1027 -27.31 17.30 -10.67
CA GLU A 1027 -25.92 17.48 -11.13
C GLU A 1027 -25.13 16.16 -11.06
N MET A 1028 -25.29 15.37 -10.00
CA MET A 1028 -24.58 14.10 -9.83
C MET A 1028 -25.03 13.04 -10.85
N GLU A 1029 -26.30 13.07 -11.29
CA GLU A 1029 -26.80 12.28 -12.42
C GLU A 1029 -26.13 12.70 -13.74
N ALA A 1030 -25.99 14.01 -13.98
CA ALA A 1030 -25.41 14.55 -15.21
C ALA A 1030 -23.91 14.20 -15.39
N ASP A 1031 -23.19 13.89 -14.30
CA ASP A 1031 -21.81 13.40 -14.31
C ASP A 1031 -21.65 11.98 -14.92
N PHE A 1032 -22.73 11.19 -15.08
CA PHE A 1032 -22.61 9.83 -15.62
C PHE A 1032 -22.47 9.83 -17.16
N PRO A 1033 -21.53 9.04 -17.74
CA PRO A 1033 -21.43 8.91 -19.18
C PRO A 1033 -22.72 8.33 -19.78
N LYS A 1034 -23.20 8.94 -20.88
CA LYS A 1034 -24.42 8.51 -21.59
C LYS A 1034 -24.33 7.08 -22.15
N GLU A 1035 -23.13 6.54 -22.29
CA GLU A 1035 -22.88 5.16 -22.72
C GLU A 1035 -22.96 4.15 -21.56
N ASP A 1036 -22.72 4.59 -20.31
CA ASP A 1036 -22.78 3.78 -19.08
C ASP A 1036 -24.06 3.99 -18.24
N SER A 1037 -24.99 4.85 -18.69
CA SER A 1037 -26.20 5.28 -17.97
C SER A 1037 -27.31 4.20 -17.88
N GLY A 1038 -26.98 3.02 -17.34
CA GLY A 1038 -27.97 2.00 -17.00
C GLY A 1038 -28.51 2.20 -15.58
N ALA A 1039 -29.79 1.90 -15.33
CA ALA A 1039 -30.41 2.01 -13.99
C ALA A 1039 -29.59 1.36 -12.85
N LYS A 1040 -28.81 0.32 -13.15
CA LYS A 1040 -27.90 -0.32 -12.20
C LYS A 1040 -26.78 0.61 -11.71
N THR A 1041 -26.24 1.53 -12.52
CA THR A 1041 -25.10 2.39 -12.12
C THR A 1041 -25.51 3.52 -11.18
N PHE A 1042 -26.75 3.99 -11.28
CA PHE A 1042 -27.33 4.97 -10.36
C PHE A 1042 -27.69 4.32 -9.00
N ALA A 1043 -28.12 3.06 -9.03
CA ALA A 1043 -28.46 2.25 -7.85
C ALA A 1043 -27.26 1.62 -7.11
N THR A 1044 -26.04 1.70 -7.66
CA THR A 1044 -24.80 1.27 -6.97
C THR A 1044 -24.04 2.46 -6.43
N LYS A 1045 -23.75 2.46 -5.13
CA LYS A 1045 -22.82 3.41 -4.49
C LYS A 1045 -21.41 3.26 -5.08
N GLY A 1046 -20.93 2.01 -5.18
CA GLY A 1046 -19.56 1.72 -5.57
C GLY A 1046 -18.53 2.19 -4.54
N TRP A 1047 -17.26 2.17 -4.93
CA TRP A 1047 -16.14 2.24 -3.99
C TRP A 1047 -15.86 3.61 -3.36
N GLY A 1048 -16.42 4.70 -3.90
CA GLY A 1048 -16.03 6.09 -3.60
C GLY A 1048 -16.53 6.69 -2.27
N GLY A 1049 -17.22 5.92 -1.42
CA GLY A 1049 -17.95 6.47 -0.28
C GLY A 1049 -19.25 7.19 -0.68
N GLY A 1050 -19.86 7.91 0.26
CA GLY A 1050 -21.17 8.56 0.05
C GLY A 1050 -22.33 7.55 -0.07
N LYS A 1051 -23.45 8.02 -0.63
CA LYS A 1051 -24.65 7.24 -0.98
C LYS A 1051 -24.77 6.99 -2.48
N SER A 1052 -25.66 6.09 -2.89
CA SER A 1052 -26.03 5.94 -4.31
C SER A 1052 -26.97 7.06 -4.78
N VAL A 1053 -27.05 7.31 -6.09
CA VAL A 1053 -27.93 8.37 -6.64
C VAL A 1053 -29.40 8.09 -6.35
N GLU A 1054 -29.85 6.84 -6.52
CA GLU A 1054 -31.23 6.43 -6.22
C GLU A 1054 -31.53 6.55 -4.72
N GLU A 1055 -30.55 6.31 -3.85
CA GLU A 1055 -30.69 6.50 -2.41
C GLU A 1055 -30.80 7.99 -2.04
N LEU A 1056 -30.01 8.87 -2.68
CA LEU A 1056 -30.10 10.32 -2.49
C LEU A 1056 -31.42 10.90 -3.01
N TRP A 1057 -31.95 10.41 -4.13
CA TRP A 1057 -33.32 10.72 -4.54
C TRP A 1057 -34.34 10.21 -3.51
N GLY A 1058 -34.13 9.02 -2.96
CA GLY A 1058 -34.89 8.49 -1.82
C GLY A 1058 -34.93 9.47 -0.64
N ASP A 1059 -33.76 9.98 -0.21
CA ASP A 1059 -33.67 10.96 0.88
C ASP A 1059 -34.42 12.27 0.53
N VAL A 1060 -34.24 12.80 -0.69
CA VAL A 1060 -34.88 14.04 -1.16
C VAL A 1060 -36.41 13.92 -1.22
N TRP A 1061 -36.94 12.84 -1.81
CA TRP A 1061 -38.41 12.63 -1.85
C TRP A 1061 -38.98 12.32 -0.46
N THR A 1062 -38.21 11.66 0.42
CA THR A 1062 -38.56 11.50 1.84
C THR A 1062 -38.68 12.84 2.55
N ALA A 1063 -37.73 13.76 2.36
CA ALA A 1063 -37.77 15.09 2.97
C ALA A 1063 -38.99 15.90 2.48
N ARG A 1064 -39.35 15.80 1.20
CA ARG A 1064 -40.62 16.36 0.68
C ARG A 1064 -41.84 15.74 1.35
N GLY A 1065 -41.86 14.42 1.54
CA GLY A 1065 -42.94 13.73 2.27
C GLY A 1065 -43.08 14.19 3.72
N ASN A 1066 -41.96 14.33 4.44
CA ASN A 1066 -41.93 14.85 5.81
C ASN A 1066 -42.43 16.31 5.88
N LEU A 1067 -42.07 17.15 4.91
CA LEU A 1067 -42.52 18.54 4.83
C LEU A 1067 -44.04 18.64 4.62
N PHE A 1068 -44.61 17.86 3.69
CA PHE A 1068 -46.07 17.81 3.50
C PHE A 1068 -46.80 17.22 4.71
N ALA A 1069 -46.22 16.23 5.39
CA ALA A 1069 -46.78 15.68 6.63
C ALA A 1069 -46.84 16.73 7.75
N ALA A 1070 -45.79 17.55 7.90
CA ALA A 1070 -45.76 18.68 8.84
C ALA A 1070 -46.73 19.81 8.49
N GLN A 1071 -47.10 19.94 7.21
CA GLN A 1071 -48.15 20.86 6.72
C GLN A 1071 -49.58 20.30 6.82
N GLU A 1072 -49.77 19.14 7.47
CA GLU A 1072 -51.06 18.42 7.56
C GLU A 1072 -51.66 18.03 6.17
N GLN A 1073 -50.80 17.77 5.17
CA GLN A 1073 -51.18 17.36 3.80
C GLN A 1073 -50.84 15.87 3.55
N PRO A 1074 -51.64 14.91 4.08
CA PRO A 1074 -51.27 13.49 4.08
C PRO A 1074 -51.27 12.84 2.69
N TYR A 1075 -52.11 13.30 1.75
CA TYR A 1075 -52.16 12.71 0.40
C TYR A 1075 -50.92 13.08 -0.43
N ASP A 1076 -50.51 14.33 -0.38
CA ASP A 1076 -49.27 14.80 -1.03
C ASP A 1076 -48.03 14.18 -0.39
N ALA A 1077 -48.01 14.08 0.95
CA ALA A 1077 -46.97 13.36 1.70
C ALA A 1077 -46.87 11.89 1.28
N MET A 1078 -48.00 11.19 1.22
CA MET A 1078 -48.10 9.79 0.75
C MET A 1078 -47.51 9.65 -0.66
N ALA A 1079 -47.88 10.54 -1.60
CA ALA A 1079 -47.34 10.53 -2.96
C ALA A 1079 -45.82 10.75 -3.02
N GLN A 1080 -45.25 11.59 -2.13
CA GLN A 1080 -43.79 11.76 -2.08
C GLN A 1080 -43.10 10.53 -1.48
N PHE A 1081 -43.65 9.91 -0.43
CA PHE A 1081 -43.07 8.69 0.14
C PHE A 1081 -43.16 7.50 -0.84
N GLU A 1082 -44.27 7.34 -1.57
CA GLU A 1082 -44.36 6.33 -2.64
C GLU A 1082 -43.29 6.57 -3.72
N LYS A 1083 -43.00 7.83 -4.05
CA LYS A 1083 -41.94 8.17 -4.99
C LYS A 1083 -40.54 7.91 -4.43
N ALA A 1084 -40.28 8.20 -3.15
CA ALA A 1084 -39.03 7.84 -2.47
C ALA A 1084 -38.76 6.33 -2.56
N LEU A 1085 -39.78 5.51 -2.30
CA LEU A 1085 -39.70 4.05 -2.39
C LEU A 1085 -39.62 3.52 -3.83
N SER A 1086 -39.95 4.33 -4.84
CA SER A 1086 -39.72 3.98 -6.25
C SER A 1086 -38.26 4.11 -6.68
N HIS A 1087 -37.48 4.96 -6.00
CA HIS A 1087 -36.03 5.08 -6.16
C HIS A 1087 -35.28 4.12 -5.23
N PHE A 1088 -35.57 4.15 -3.92
CA PHE A 1088 -34.93 3.29 -2.91
C PHE A 1088 -35.97 2.50 -2.09
N PRO A 1089 -36.32 1.26 -2.49
CA PRO A 1089 -37.40 0.47 -1.87
C PRO A 1089 -37.21 0.14 -0.38
N ASP A 1090 -35.96 0.07 0.09
CA ASP A 1090 -35.58 -0.31 1.46
C ASP A 1090 -35.42 0.93 2.40
N HIS A 1091 -35.90 2.11 1.98
CA HIS A 1091 -35.72 3.37 2.72
C HIS A 1091 -36.47 3.38 4.06
N PRO A 1092 -35.79 3.49 5.23
CA PRO A 1092 -36.44 3.36 6.53
C PRO A 1092 -37.49 4.45 6.77
N THR A 1093 -37.10 5.72 6.66
CA THR A 1093 -37.97 6.87 6.96
C THR A 1093 -39.20 6.95 6.04
N ALA A 1094 -39.07 6.73 4.72
CA ALA A 1094 -40.22 6.70 3.81
C ALA A 1094 -41.14 5.50 4.05
N ILE A 1095 -40.62 4.32 4.40
CA ILE A 1095 -41.45 3.18 4.82
C ILE A 1095 -42.26 3.55 6.06
N VAL A 1096 -41.65 4.17 7.08
CA VAL A 1096 -42.34 4.57 8.30
C VAL A 1096 -43.41 5.62 7.99
N GLY A 1097 -43.05 6.76 7.37
CA GLY A 1097 -44.00 7.84 7.07
C GLY A 1097 -45.17 7.41 6.19
N LEU A 1098 -44.92 6.60 5.15
CA LEU A 1098 -45.99 5.99 4.35
C LEU A 1098 -46.88 5.06 5.19
N SER A 1099 -46.28 4.23 6.04
CA SER A 1099 -47.02 3.27 6.85
C SER A 1099 -47.86 3.93 7.94
N GLU A 1100 -47.43 5.06 8.49
CA GLU A 1100 -48.25 5.83 9.44
C GLU A 1100 -49.48 6.44 8.77
N ILE A 1101 -49.35 7.03 7.57
CA ILE A 1101 -50.49 7.52 6.79
C ILE A 1101 -51.45 6.37 6.42
N LEU A 1102 -50.92 5.20 6.01
CA LEU A 1102 -51.72 4.01 5.71
C LEU A 1102 -52.45 3.45 6.96
N LEU A 1103 -51.84 3.53 8.15
CA LEU A 1103 -52.47 3.13 9.41
C LEU A 1103 -53.52 4.15 9.86
N ASP A 1104 -53.34 5.44 9.57
CA ASP A 1104 -54.30 6.50 9.87
C ASP A 1104 -55.51 6.49 8.91
N ILE A 1105 -55.32 6.05 7.66
CA ILE A 1105 -56.41 5.63 6.76
C ILE A 1105 -57.11 4.39 7.31
N ALA A 1106 -56.36 3.34 7.67
CA ALA A 1106 -56.95 2.09 8.16
C ALA A 1106 -57.74 2.26 9.48
N THR A 1107 -57.30 3.15 10.37
CA THR A 1107 -58.03 3.56 11.59
C THR A 1107 -59.14 4.59 11.33
N SER A 1108 -59.35 5.00 10.08
CA SER A 1108 -60.39 5.94 9.65
C SER A 1108 -60.27 7.37 10.22
N LYS A 1109 -59.05 7.79 10.57
CA LYS A 1109 -58.74 9.21 10.87
C LYS A 1109 -58.67 10.03 9.58
N ILE A 1110 -58.06 9.45 8.54
CA ILE A 1110 -57.92 10.02 7.21
C ILE A 1110 -58.86 9.25 6.27
N PRO A 1111 -59.64 9.92 5.40
CA PRO A 1111 -60.42 9.25 4.36
C PRO A 1111 -59.54 8.38 3.42
N PRO A 1112 -60.07 7.29 2.83
CA PRO A 1112 -59.31 6.44 1.92
C PRO A 1112 -59.09 7.07 0.53
N GLU A 1113 -59.80 8.15 0.21
CA GLU A 1113 -59.71 8.90 -1.05
C GLU A 1113 -59.65 10.39 -0.74
N ALA A 1114 -58.85 11.15 -1.50
CA ALA A 1114 -58.74 12.60 -1.31
C ALA A 1114 -60.09 13.29 -1.58
N PRO A 1115 -60.47 14.31 -0.80
CA PRO A 1115 -61.73 15.01 -1.01
C PRO A 1115 -61.74 15.67 -2.39
N GLU A 1116 -62.76 15.38 -3.21
CA GLU A 1116 -62.92 16.01 -4.52
C GLU A 1116 -62.97 17.55 -4.35
N PRO A 1117 -62.25 18.32 -5.20
CA PRO A 1117 -62.33 19.78 -5.15
C PRO A 1117 -63.78 20.22 -5.43
N PRO A 1118 -64.31 21.21 -4.70
CA PRO A 1118 -65.73 21.56 -4.77
C PRO A 1118 -66.11 22.00 -6.19
N LEU A 1119 -66.90 21.17 -6.86
CA LEU A 1119 -67.45 21.46 -8.18
C LEU A 1119 -68.25 22.77 -8.13
N PHE A 1120 -67.84 23.74 -8.96
CA PHE A 1120 -68.57 24.99 -9.10
C PHE A 1120 -70.01 24.72 -9.58
N PRO A 1121 -71.02 25.43 -9.06
CA PRO A 1121 -72.43 25.17 -9.36
C PRO A 1121 -72.84 25.72 -10.74
N ASP A 1122 -72.41 25.04 -11.80
CA ASP A 1122 -72.92 25.31 -13.15
C ASP A 1122 -74.43 25.01 -13.22
N THR A 1123 -75.16 25.90 -13.90
CA THR A 1123 -76.63 25.92 -13.86
C THR A 1123 -77.26 25.33 -15.12
N SER A 1124 -78.42 24.69 -14.94
CA SER A 1124 -79.20 23.94 -15.95
C SER A 1124 -78.55 22.62 -16.41
N SER A 1125 -79.28 21.54 -16.69
CA SER A 1125 -80.73 21.41 -16.94
C SER A 1125 -81.31 20.09 -16.38
N ALA A 1126 -82.59 20.09 -15.99
CA ALA A 1126 -83.24 18.90 -15.43
C ALA A 1126 -83.94 18.01 -16.47
N THR A 1127 -83.72 16.69 -16.41
CA THR A 1127 -84.65 15.66 -16.92
C THR A 1127 -84.57 14.39 -16.04
N PRO A 1128 -85.69 13.84 -15.54
CA PRO A 1128 -85.67 12.67 -14.64
C PRO A 1128 -86.03 11.34 -15.33
N LYS A 1129 -85.35 10.25 -14.93
CA LYS A 1129 -85.70 8.80 -14.99
C LYS A 1129 -84.41 7.97 -14.74
N SER A 1130 -84.43 6.76 -14.20
CA SER A 1130 -85.53 5.93 -13.66
C SER A 1130 -85.01 5.11 -12.47
N SER A 1131 -85.89 4.75 -11.53
CA SER A 1131 -85.62 3.62 -10.64
C SER A 1131 -85.56 2.31 -11.44
N ALA A 1132 -84.63 1.44 -11.08
CA ALA A 1132 -84.57 0.04 -11.49
C ALA A 1132 -83.91 -0.77 -10.37
N ALA A 1133 -84.68 -1.58 -9.65
CA ALA A 1133 -84.18 -2.36 -8.52
C ALA A 1133 -83.37 -3.58 -8.97
N ALA A 1134 -82.28 -3.88 -8.27
CA ALA A 1134 -81.49 -5.10 -8.39
C ALA A 1134 -81.72 -6.01 -7.16
N PRO A 1135 -81.59 -7.34 -7.29
CA PRO A 1135 -82.08 -8.29 -6.27
C PRO A 1135 -81.15 -8.47 -5.07
N PRO A 1136 -81.68 -8.81 -3.87
CA PRO A 1136 -80.87 -9.10 -2.70
C PRO A 1136 -80.07 -10.40 -2.91
N THR A 1137 -78.74 -10.30 -2.87
CA THR A 1137 -77.84 -11.46 -2.99
C THR A 1137 -76.96 -11.52 -1.76
N ASN A 1138 -77.13 -12.57 -0.94
CA ASN A 1138 -76.43 -12.72 0.34
C ASN A 1138 -74.95 -13.10 0.14
N ALA A 1139 -74.10 -12.08 0.02
CA ALA A 1139 -72.66 -12.16 0.23
C ALA A 1139 -72.25 -11.06 1.23
N PRO A 1140 -71.22 -11.27 2.07
CA PRO A 1140 -70.64 -10.20 2.87
C PRO A 1140 -69.83 -9.26 1.95
N SER A 1141 -70.53 -8.33 1.31
CA SER A 1141 -69.90 -7.23 0.58
C SER A 1141 -69.33 -6.23 1.59
N THR A 1142 -68.07 -6.46 2.00
CA THR A 1142 -67.25 -5.40 2.60
C THR A 1142 -67.30 -4.18 1.68
N SER A 1143 -67.51 -2.98 2.24
CA SER A 1143 -67.61 -1.78 1.39
C SER A 1143 -66.28 -1.51 0.68
N PRO A 1144 -66.26 -0.78 -0.44
CA PRO A 1144 -64.99 -0.36 -1.08
C PRO A 1144 -64.06 0.35 -0.08
N GLU A 1145 -64.61 1.17 0.81
CA GLU A 1145 -63.90 1.84 1.89
C GLU A 1145 -63.32 0.85 2.92
N GLU A 1146 -64.05 -0.20 3.28
CA GLU A 1146 -63.57 -1.26 4.19
C GLU A 1146 -62.48 -2.11 3.54
N LEU A 1147 -62.61 -2.39 2.24
CA LEU A 1147 -61.57 -3.07 1.46
C LEU A 1147 -60.31 -2.21 1.34
N ASN A 1148 -60.44 -0.91 1.08
CA ASN A 1148 -59.32 0.04 1.01
C ASN A 1148 -58.61 0.17 2.37
N ARG A 1149 -59.35 0.23 3.49
CA ARG A 1149 -58.77 0.27 4.85
C ARG A 1149 -58.02 -1.01 5.21
N LEU A 1150 -58.54 -2.19 4.84
CA LEU A 1150 -57.84 -3.47 5.00
C LEU A 1150 -56.58 -3.53 4.14
N ALA A 1151 -56.65 -3.09 2.88
CA ALA A 1151 -55.51 -3.03 1.97
C ALA A 1151 -54.41 -2.08 2.49
N ALA A 1152 -54.78 -0.93 3.07
CA ALA A 1152 -53.85 0.02 3.67
C ALA A 1152 -53.10 -0.60 4.87
N ARG A 1153 -53.82 -1.24 5.81
CA ARG A 1153 -53.22 -1.97 6.94
C ARG A 1153 -52.28 -3.07 6.46
N ASP A 1154 -52.71 -3.89 5.51
CA ASP A 1154 -51.94 -5.06 5.08
C ASP A 1154 -50.70 -4.66 4.25
N ARG A 1155 -50.77 -3.51 3.54
CA ARG A 1155 -49.61 -2.87 2.90
C ARG A 1155 -48.62 -2.32 3.94
N ALA A 1156 -49.10 -1.58 4.94
CA ALA A 1156 -48.25 -1.06 6.03
C ALA A 1156 -47.53 -2.21 6.76
N TYR A 1157 -48.27 -3.28 7.12
CA TYR A 1157 -47.68 -4.48 7.70
C TYR A 1157 -46.63 -5.13 6.78
N GLY A 1158 -46.89 -5.22 5.46
CA GLY A 1158 -45.94 -5.78 4.49
C GLY A 1158 -44.62 -4.99 4.41
N LEU A 1159 -44.70 -3.66 4.39
CA LEU A 1159 -43.54 -2.77 4.38
C LEU A 1159 -42.76 -2.85 5.71
N LEU A 1160 -43.44 -2.63 6.84
CA LEU A 1160 -42.82 -2.59 8.17
C LEU A 1160 -42.25 -3.94 8.59
N SER A 1161 -42.95 -5.04 8.30
CA SER A 1161 -42.44 -6.40 8.55
C SER A 1161 -41.23 -6.73 7.66
N SER A 1162 -41.05 -6.06 6.53
CA SER A 1162 -39.82 -6.18 5.73
C SER A 1162 -38.71 -5.34 6.36
N LEU A 1163 -38.98 -4.06 6.65
CA LEU A 1163 -38.02 -3.11 7.23
C LEU A 1163 -37.39 -3.60 8.55
N THR A 1164 -38.19 -4.13 9.49
CA THR A 1164 -37.66 -4.60 10.78
C THR A 1164 -36.80 -5.86 10.68
N LYS A 1165 -36.83 -6.58 9.55
CA LYS A 1165 -35.88 -7.66 9.23
C LYS A 1165 -34.62 -7.15 8.55
N LEU A 1166 -34.74 -6.11 7.71
CA LEU A 1166 -33.60 -5.45 7.05
C LEU A 1166 -32.59 -4.90 8.06
N GLY A 1167 -31.31 -4.92 7.68
CA GLY A 1167 -30.23 -4.36 8.50
C GLY A 1167 -30.29 -2.84 8.68
N THR A 1168 -31.05 -2.15 7.83
CA THR A 1168 -31.33 -0.70 7.90
C THR A 1168 -32.46 -0.34 8.86
N GLY A 1169 -33.34 -1.28 9.22
CA GLY A 1169 -34.58 -1.00 9.95
C GLY A 1169 -34.76 -1.72 11.29
N TRP A 1170 -33.85 -2.62 11.66
CA TRP A 1170 -33.95 -3.34 12.94
C TRP A 1170 -33.71 -2.45 14.18
N ASP A 1171 -32.96 -1.35 14.01
CA ASP A 1171 -32.55 -0.41 15.07
C ASP A 1171 -33.50 0.83 15.14
N TYR A 1172 -34.49 0.91 14.24
CA TYR A 1172 -35.50 1.98 14.19
C TYR A 1172 -36.71 1.64 15.07
N SER A 1173 -36.83 2.33 16.20
CA SER A 1173 -37.95 2.20 17.13
C SER A 1173 -39.30 2.53 16.48
N GLU A 1174 -39.41 3.56 15.63
CA GLU A 1174 -40.68 3.92 14.99
C GLU A 1174 -41.20 2.82 14.05
N ALA A 1175 -40.29 2.10 13.39
CA ALA A 1175 -40.65 0.97 12.54
C ALA A 1175 -41.24 -0.18 13.36
N TRP A 1176 -40.71 -0.45 14.56
CA TRP A 1176 -41.28 -1.42 15.49
C TRP A 1176 -42.58 -0.92 16.11
N PHE A 1177 -42.70 0.36 16.47
CA PHE A 1177 -43.92 0.96 17.00
C PHE A 1177 -45.08 0.87 16.00
N ALA A 1178 -44.84 1.25 14.73
CA ALA A 1178 -45.83 1.12 13.67
C ALA A 1178 -46.16 -0.37 13.37
N LEU A 1179 -45.19 -1.28 13.49
CA LEU A 1179 -45.44 -2.72 13.34
C LEU A 1179 -46.25 -3.29 14.51
N ALA A 1180 -46.11 -2.76 15.74
CA ALA A 1180 -46.99 -3.10 16.85
C ALA A 1180 -48.43 -2.66 16.58
N LYS A 1181 -48.66 -1.41 16.12
CA LYS A 1181 -49.99 -0.93 15.67
C LYS A 1181 -50.60 -1.91 14.64
N CYS A 1182 -49.81 -2.39 13.67
CA CYS A 1182 -50.25 -3.41 12.69
C CYS A 1182 -50.70 -4.73 13.35
N TYR A 1183 -49.98 -5.21 14.38
CA TYR A 1183 -50.34 -6.43 15.11
C TYR A 1183 -51.61 -6.25 15.96
N GLU A 1184 -51.79 -5.09 16.63
CA GLU A 1184 -53.01 -4.76 17.37
C GLU A 1184 -54.23 -4.71 16.44
N MET A 1185 -54.11 -4.01 15.31
CA MET A 1185 -55.13 -3.96 14.24
C MET A 1185 -55.34 -5.29 13.51
N SER A 1186 -54.56 -6.31 13.84
CA SER A 1186 -54.69 -7.69 13.37
C SER A 1186 -55.10 -8.67 14.49
N GLY A 1187 -55.43 -8.17 15.68
CA GLY A 1187 -55.81 -8.98 16.85
C GLY A 1187 -54.69 -9.82 17.46
N GLN A 1188 -53.42 -9.57 17.11
CA GLN A 1188 -52.25 -10.33 17.57
C GLN A 1188 -51.59 -9.63 18.78
N VAL A 1189 -52.38 -9.44 19.84
CA VAL A 1189 -52.03 -8.61 21.02
C VAL A 1189 -50.73 -9.07 21.70
N GLU A 1190 -50.50 -10.39 21.81
CA GLU A 1190 -49.28 -10.94 22.40
C GLU A 1190 -48.02 -10.52 21.61
N LYS A 1191 -48.07 -10.53 20.27
CA LYS A 1191 -46.96 -10.08 19.42
C LYS A 1191 -46.80 -8.56 19.44
N ALA A 1192 -47.91 -7.82 19.50
CA ALA A 1192 -47.85 -6.37 19.68
C ALA A 1192 -47.11 -6.05 20.98
N LYS A 1193 -47.43 -6.74 22.08
CA LYS A 1193 -46.75 -6.59 23.37
C LYS A 1193 -45.26 -6.96 23.31
N GLU A 1194 -44.89 -8.06 22.65
CA GLU A 1194 -43.48 -8.45 22.44
C GLU A 1194 -42.72 -7.35 21.68
N VAL A 1195 -43.30 -6.82 20.59
CA VAL A 1195 -42.70 -5.76 19.78
C VAL A 1195 -42.67 -4.40 20.49
N LEU A 1196 -43.68 -4.07 21.31
CA LEU A 1196 -43.69 -2.83 22.10
C LEU A 1196 -42.59 -2.81 23.17
N TRP A 1197 -42.31 -3.94 23.83
CA TRP A 1197 -41.16 -4.01 24.75
C TRP A 1197 -39.83 -3.80 24.03
N TRP A 1198 -39.64 -4.44 22.88
CA TRP A 1198 -38.45 -4.21 22.05
C TRP A 1198 -38.34 -2.76 21.55
N CYS A 1199 -39.46 -2.14 21.18
CA CYS A 1199 -39.52 -0.73 20.81
C CYS A 1199 -39.09 0.20 21.96
N VAL A 1200 -39.50 -0.10 23.20
CA VAL A 1200 -39.07 0.67 24.39
C VAL A 1200 -37.58 0.47 24.66
N GLU A 1201 -37.06 -0.76 24.58
CA GLU A 1201 -35.62 -1.02 24.73
C GLU A 1201 -34.75 -0.27 23.70
N LEU A 1202 -35.26 -0.10 22.47
CA LEU A 1202 -34.62 0.70 21.42
C LEU A 1202 -34.75 2.22 21.64
N GLU A 1203 -35.86 2.72 22.20
CA GLU A 1203 -36.04 4.16 22.45
C GLU A 1203 -35.29 4.63 23.70
N ASP A 1204 -35.36 3.86 24.80
CA ASP A 1204 -34.68 4.12 26.09
C ASP A 1204 -33.13 4.20 25.95
N THR A 1205 -32.58 3.68 24.84
CA THR A 1205 -31.14 3.67 24.55
C THR A 1205 -30.78 4.41 23.25
N ARG A 1206 -31.70 5.21 22.69
CA ARG A 1206 -31.57 5.86 21.39
C ARG A 1206 -30.58 7.04 21.42
N PRO A 1207 -29.58 7.09 20.52
CA PRO A 1207 -28.75 8.27 20.34
C PRO A 1207 -29.48 9.37 19.55
N ILE A 1208 -29.12 10.64 19.77
CA ILE A 1208 -29.74 11.81 19.09
C ILE A 1208 -29.58 11.79 17.56
N ARG A 1209 -28.57 11.08 17.05
CA ARG A 1209 -28.37 10.74 15.64
C ARG A 1209 -27.88 9.30 15.54
N ALA A 1210 -28.27 8.59 14.48
CA ALA A 1210 -27.94 7.18 14.28
C ALA A 1210 -26.42 6.92 14.29
N TRP A 1211 -26.00 5.77 14.84
CA TRP A 1211 -24.60 5.39 15.03
C TRP A 1211 -23.74 5.48 13.75
N SER A 1212 -24.35 5.30 12.58
CA SER A 1212 -23.71 5.37 11.25
C SER A 1212 -23.22 6.77 10.84
N CYS A 1213 -23.56 7.83 11.57
CA CYS A 1213 -23.00 9.17 11.33
C CYS A 1213 -21.58 9.33 11.91
N VAL A 1214 -21.14 8.44 12.82
CA VAL A 1214 -19.75 8.44 13.29
C VAL A 1214 -18.87 7.81 12.22
N LYS A 1215 -17.94 8.60 11.68
CA LYS A 1215 -16.94 8.15 10.70
C LYS A 1215 -15.59 8.01 11.37
N ALA A 1216 -14.89 6.90 11.13
CA ALA A 1216 -13.60 6.62 11.72
C ALA A 1216 -12.56 6.23 10.66
N MET A 1217 -11.28 6.36 11.04
CA MET A 1217 -10.13 5.87 10.29
C MET A 1217 -10.17 4.33 10.22
N GLY A 1218 -10.95 3.79 9.28
CA GLY A 1218 -11.21 2.35 9.14
C GLY A 1218 -12.68 1.93 9.07
N GLN A 1219 -13.63 2.86 8.92
CA GLN A 1219 -15.03 2.61 8.54
C GLN A 1219 -15.44 3.43 7.30
#